data_AF-A0A239DVY0-F1
#
_entry.id   AF-A0A239DVY0-F1
#
_cell.length_a   1.000
_cell.length_b   1.000
_cell.length_c   1.000
_cell.angle_alpha   90.00
_cell.angle_beta   90.00
_cell.angle_gamma   90.00
#
_symmetry.space_group_name_H-M   'P 1'
#
loop_
_entity.id
_entity.type
_entity.pdbx_description
1 polymer ?
#
loop_
_entity_poly.entity_id
_entity_poly.type
_entity_poly.pdbx_seq_one_letter_code
_entity_poly.pdbx_strand_id
1 'polypeptide(L)'
;MRLVLRSNQETMKKITLLVCMFFIYAFAKAYNESKELVCIEDIAIENAISSEISQVTVYLNGAQVERTSNTFIKAGTTTLVFNDLSNTIDENSIQVAGLGEASVLSINYGIDYLTKQKNSEEVEALQQKRKEISFRIKKINNQILGLQKEEEVINLNQKLGSTTQEIDLEKIKALATYYRQRVTAIKNEILDAEQKRQELNIELQDILKQYNELNIIEEKSTGKITLKINSEQQTTLPLKLTYTVANAGWYPIYDLKAKTIEAPLDLSYKAHVYQNTGAPWDDVSLVISTGDPSTNNIKPEVNTKYLQFVNNYYRNTSRRLKKAHNYKYNPSIKRVTGVIMEENGPLPGASVLIKGTSIGTQTDFDGRYTIDVPKGKELVFSYIGYQTYELPIYASTMNVTLDGDVSLDEVIVTAQGMKKDGKALGYAVSEVSSEDIQRALSGRATGIATNQTATGDLKLEGLTATRFEIKKNYSIPSDGDVTVIEVDTFEIPATYEYFAAPLINENVFLTASFKDWARYSLLPGEANVYFEGSFSGKTFIDPLATTEELTISLGVDPNVAVTREQVDNFKATSFIGSQRIVDNTYEIKIKNNKATPIHLKLVDRIPKSQHKEIKVDDIETGDAAYEKETGILKWILDIDSNSNAEKEFSYEIRYPKARRINL
;
A
#
# COMPACT_ATOMS: atom_id res chain seq x y z
N MET A 1 -36.52 -86.77 27.71
CA MET A 1 -36.63 -85.50 26.95
C MET A 1 -36.04 -84.29 27.71
N ARG A 2 -36.51 -83.91 28.92
CA ARG A 2 -36.03 -82.71 29.65
C ARG A 2 -34.50 -82.64 29.93
N LEU A 3 -33.82 -83.77 30.14
CA LEU A 3 -32.36 -83.80 30.40
C LEU A 3 -31.51 -83.42 29.16
N VAL A 4 -31.93 -83.81 27.95
CA VAL A 4 -31.19 -83.54 26.70
C VAL A 4 -31.22 -82.04 26.35
N LEU A 5 -32.37 -81.39 26.57
CA LEU A 5 -32.53 -79.95 26.33
C LEU A 5 -31.65 -79.10 27.26
N ARG A 6 -31.48 -79.51 28.52
CA ARG A 6 -30.65 -78.79 29.51
C ARG A 6 -29.16 -78.89 29.18
N SER A 7 -28.71 -80.06 28.72
CA SER A 7 -27.34 -80.27 28.22
C SER A 7 -27.04 -79.36 27.02
N ASN A 8 -27.89 -79.35 25.99
CA ASN A 8 -27.69 -78.50 24.81
C ASN A 8 -27.70 -77.00 25.14
N GLN A 9 -28.44 -76.55 26.16
CA GLN A 9 -28.43 -75.15 26.60
C GLN A 9 -27.10 -74.74 27.25
N GLU A 10 -26.46 -75.61 28.03
CA GLU A 10 -25.11 -75.34 28.55
C GLU A 10 -24.06 -75.36 27.44
N THR A 11 -24.12 -76.33 26.52
CA THR A 11 -23.18 -76.42 25.40
C THR A 11 -23.29 -75.17 24.51
N MET A 12 -24.50 -74.71 24.21
CA MET A 12 -24.72 -73.46 23.47
C MET A 12 -24.18 -72.24 24.23
N LYS A 13 -24.42 -72.11 25.54
CA LYS A 13 -23.84 -71.01 26.34
C LYS A 13 -22.31 -71.02 26.34
N LYS A 14 -21.69 -72.20 26.45
CA LYS A 14 -20.22 -72.35 26.38
C LYS A 14 -19.69 -71.96 25.00
N ILE A 15 -20.35 -72.37 23.91
CA ILE A 15 -20.01 -71.97 22.55
C ILE A 15 -20.15 -70.45 22.37
N THR A 16 -21.25 -69.83 22.81
CA THR A 16 -21.45 -68.38 22.74
C THR A 16 -20.38 -67.61 23.53
N LEU A 17 -20.04 -68.06 24.75
CA LEU A 17 -18.99 -67.44 25.55
C LEU A 17 -17.62 -67.52 24.86
N LEU A 18 -17.31 -68.67 24.26
CA LEU A 18 -16.03 -68.91 23.59
C LEU A 18 -15.93 -68.12 22.27
N VAL A 19 -17.02 -67.99 21.52
CA VAL A 19 -17.13 -67.09 20.36
C VAL A 19 -16.96 -65.61 20.80
N CYS A 20 -17.62 -65.18 21.87
CA CYS A 20 -17.43 -63.83 22.41
C CYS A 20 -15.99 -63.57 22.86
N MET A 21 -15.33 -64.51 23.54
CA MET A 21 -13.91 -64.38 23.88
C MET A 21 -13.03 -64.34 22.63
N PHE A 22 -13.34 -65.12 21.59
CA PHE A 22 -12.57 -65.10 20.34
C PHE A 22 -12.74 -63.77 19.59
N PHE A 23 -13.94 -63.19 19.58
CA PHE A 23 -14.17 -61.85 19.03
C PHE A 23 -13.47 -60.77 19.87
N ILE A 24 -13.54 -60.81 21.21
CA ILE A 24 -12.83 -59.87 22.08
C ILE A 24 -11.31 -59.97 21.88
N TYR A 25 -10.76 -61.19 21.78
CA TYR A 25 -9.34 -61.41 21.52
C TYR A 25 -8.93 -60.95 20.12
N ALA A 26 -9.73 -61.22 19.09
CA ALA A 26 -9.49 -60.74 17.73
C ALA A 26 -9.58 -59.19 17.64
N PHE A 27 -10.52 -58.57 18.36
CA PHE A 27 -10.66 -57.12 18.41
C PHE A 27 -9.52 -56.47 19.21
N ALA A 28 -9.11 -57.05 20.33
CA ALA A 28 -7.95 -56.60 21.10
C ALA A 28 -6.65 -56.76 20.30
N LYS A 29 -6.50 -57.87 19.57
CA LYS A 29 -5.35 -58.12 18.69
C LYS A 29 -5.33 -57.14 17.51
N ALA A 30 -6.45 -56.90 16.82
CA ALA A 30 -6.55 -55.90 15.77
C ALA A 30 -6.35 -54.47 16.28
N TYR A 31 -6.77 -54.16 17.51
CA TYR A 31 -6.52 -52.88 18.18
C TYR A 31 -5.05 -52.69 18.57
N ASN A 32 -4.32 -53.79 18.85
CA ASN A 32 -2.90 -53.74 19.15
C ASN A 32 -2.03 -53.73 17.87
N GLU A 33 -2.40 -54.52 16.85
CA GLU A 33 -1.74 -54.53 15.53
C GLU A 33 -1.96 -53.21 14.77
N SER A 34 -3.11 -52.55 14.94
CA SER A 34 -3.31 -51.17 14.40
C SER A 34 -2.56 -50.09 15.17
N LYS A 35 -2.03 -50.39 16.37
CA LYS A 35 -1.09 -49.53 17.11
C LYS A 35 0.35 -49.66 16.65
N GLU A 36 0.73 -50.78 16.03
CA GLU A 36 2.10 -51.06 15.56
C GLU A 36 2.32 -50.73 14.07
N LEU A 37 1.28 -50.31 13.33
CA LEU A 37 1.39 -49.96 11.90
C LEU A 37 1.15 -48.48 11.56
N VAL A 38 1.27 -47.61 12.57
CA VAL A 38 1.49 -46.17 12.37
C VAL A 38 2.79 -45.78 13.08
N CYS A 39 3.89 -46.38 12.62
CA CYS A 39 5.18 -45.71 12.68
C CYS A 39 5.06 -44.48 11.76
N ILE A 40 4.66 -43.36 12.34
CA ILE A 40 5.13 -42.06 11.86
C ILE A 40 6.65 -42.17 11.99
N GLU A 41 7.35 -42.40 10.86
CA GLU A 41 8.80 -42.13 10.79
C GLU A 41 8.98 -40.75 11.40
N ASP A 42 9.91 -40.62 12.36
CA ASP A 42 10.15 -39.36 13.07
C ASP A 42 10.12 -38.20 12.07
N ILE A 43 8.99 -37.47 12.05
CA ILE A 43 8.91 -36.18 11.38
C ILE A 43 9.91 -35.38 12.18
N ALA A 44 11.12 -35.27 11.62
CA ALA A 44 12.27 -34.75 12.33
C ALA A 44 11.80 -33.49 13.02
N ILE A 45 11.87 -33.49 14.36
CA ILE A 45 11.51 -32.32 15.15
C ILE A 45 12.50 -31.27 14.69
N GLU A 46 12.04 -30.44 13.75
CA GLU A 46 12.83 -29.37 13.19
C GLU A 46 13.29 -28.55 14.37
N ASN A 47 14.58 -28.18 14.40
CA ASN A 47 15.08 -27.34 15.47
C ASN A 47 14.46 -25.95 15.28
N ALA A 48 13.26 -25.79 15.84
CA ALA A 48 12.51 -24.55 15.89
C ALA A 48 13.27 -23.61 16.81
N ILE A 49 13.63 -22.45 16.28
CA ILE A 49 14.52 -21.49 16.91
C ILE A 49 13.72 -20.23 17.15
N SER A 50 13.61 -19.85 18.43
CA SER A 50 13.14 -18.52 18.78
C SER A 50 14.13 -17.48 18.25
N SER A 51 13.60 -16.38 17.73
CA SER A 51 14.37 -15.23 17.28
C SER A 51 13.59 -13.97 17.59
N GLU A 52 14.29 -12.90 17.92
CA GLU A 52 13.69 -11.62 18.31
C GLU A 52 14.03 -10.58 17.26
N ILE A 53 13.11 -9.64 16.97
CA ILE A 53 13.41 -8.51 16.09
C ILE A 53 14.26 -7.54 16.90
N SER A 54 15.43 -7.17 16.37
CA SER A 54 16.38 -6.28 17.05
C SER A 54 16.45 -4.90 16.39
N GLN A 55 16.30 -4.85 15.07
CA GLN A 55 16.26 -3.62 14.29
C GLN A 55 15.27 -3.75 13.13
N VAL A 56 14.63 -2.63 12.77
CA VAL A 56 13.84 -2.50 11.55
C VAL A 56 14.28 -1.24 10.80
N THR A 57 14.68 -1.39 9.52
CA THR A 57 14.80 -0.26 8.60
C THR A 57 13.50 -0.12 7.82
N VAL A 58 12.77 0.97 8.01
CA VAL A 58 11.53 1.26 7.26
C VAL A 58 11.86 2.10 6.03
N TYR A 59 11.36 1.67 4.87
CA TYR A 59 11.49 2.40 3.59
C TYR A 59 10.17 3.08 3.22
N LEU A 60 10.19 3.92 2.19
CA LEU A 60 8.95 4.53 1.67
C LEU A 60 7.93 3.45 1.24
N ASN A 61 8.43 2.30 0.79
CA ASN A 61 7.64 1.11 0.51
C ASN A 61 8.40 -0.13 1.02
N GLY A 62 7.77 -0.87 1.94
CA GLY A 62 8.36 -2.02 2.62
C GLY A 62 9.25 -1.66 3.82
N ALA A 63 9.73 -2.71 4.50
CA ALA A 63 10.73 -2.60 5.56
C ALA A 63 11.74 -3.76 5.47
N GLN A 64 12.97 -3.55 5.93
CA GLN A 64 13.96 -4.60 6.19
C GLN A 64 13.90 -4.91 7.70
N VAL A 65 13.65 -6.17 8.04
CA VAL A 65 13.57 -6.67 9.40
C VAL A 65 14.84 -7.46 9.72
N GLU A 66 15.46 -7.15 10.85
CA GLU A 66 16.62 -7.87 11.37
C GLU A 66 16.23 -8.66 12.63
N ARG A 67 16.41 -9.98 12.58
CA ARG A 67 16.19 -10.88 13.71
C ARG A 67 17.49 -11.49 14.20
N THR A 68 17.64 -11.61 15.51
CA THR A 68 18.79 -12.27 16.13
C THR A 68 18.37 -13.55 16.84
N SER A 69 19.27 -14.54 16.85
CA SER A 69 19.13 -15.75 17.66
C SER A 69 20.48 -16.41 17.95
N ASN A 70 20.67 -16.87 19.18
CA ASN A 70 21.84 -17.65 19.58
C ASN A 70 21.49 -19.13 19.57
N THR A 71 22.08 -19.91 18.66
CA THR A 71 21.79 -21.35 18.53
C THR A 71 23.06 -22.20 18.64
N PHE A 72 22.97 -23.32 19.37
CA PHE A 72 24.05 -24.30 19.48
C PHE A 72 23.88 -25.40 18.43
N ILE A 73 24.93 -25.63 17.65
CA ILE A 73 24.94 -26.65 16.59
C ILE A 73 26.04 -27.68 16.86
N LYS A 74 25.79 -28.91 16.41
CA LYS A 74 26.77 -30.01 16.42
C LYS A 74 27.56 -30.00 15.12
N ALA A 75 28.71 -30.68 15.12
CA ALA A 75 29.43 -30.99 13.89
C ALA A 75 28.55 -31.80 12.92
N GLY A 76 28.70 -31.55 11.63
CA GLY A 76 27.87 -32.07 10.55
C GLY A 76 26.78 -31.10 10.10
N THR A 77 25.77 -31.64 9.43
CA THR A 77 24.65 -30.88 8.86
C THR A 77 23.52 -30.73 9.87
N THR A 78 23.08 -29.49 10.11
CA THR A 78 21.93 -29.17 10.96
C THR A 78 20.87 -28.40 10.17
N THR A 79 19.61 -28.77 10.34
CA THR A 79 18.46 -27.98 9.88
C THR A 79 17.95 -27.12 11.04
N LEU A 80 17.82 -25.84 10.78
CA LEU A 80 17.37 -24.78 11.67
C LEU A 80 16.08 -24.19 11.08
N VAL A 81 15.07 -23.94 11.91
CA VAL A 81 13.77 -23.42 11.46
C VAL A 81 13.37 -22.20 12.26
N PHE A 82 13.22 -21.08 11.56
CA PHE A 82 12.68 -19.84 12.09
C PHE A 82 11.18 -19.80 11.76
N ASN A 83 10.35 -19.81 12.80
CA ASN A 83 8.88 -19.70 12.71
C ASN A 83 8.43 -18.28 13.08
N ASP A 84 7.10 -18.05 13.05
CA ASP A 84 6.47 -16.80 13.46
C ASP A 84 6.99 -15.57 12.71
N LEU A 85 7.38 -15.77 11.46
CA LEU A 85 7.85 -14.70 10.58
C LEU A 85 6.68 -14.05 9.83
N SER A 86 6.96 -12.92 9.21
CA SER A 86 6.05 -12.28 8.26
C SER A 86 5.74 -13.23 7.08
N ASN A 87 4.50 -13.20 6.59
CA ASN A 87 4.11 -13.94 5.38
C ASN A 87 4.34 -13.14 4.09
N THR A 88 4.82 -11.90 4.18
CA THR A 88 5.10 -11.00 3.04
C THR A 88 6.60 -10.82 2.76
N ILE A 89 7.43 -11.77 3.20
CA ILE A 89 8.88 -11.76 2.94
C ILE A 89 9.17 -11.88 1.44
N ASP A 90 10.06 -11.04 0.91
CA ASP A 90 10.69 -11.30 -0.39
C ASP A 90 11.77 -12.37 -0.24
N GLU A 91 11.54 -13.55 -0.81
CA GLU A 91 12.47 -14.69 -0.77
C GLU A 91 13.90 -14.33 -1.22
N ASN A 92 14.04 -13.36 -2.15
CA ASN A 92 15.34 -12.95 -2.70
C ASN A 92 16.11 -12.00 -1.79
N SER A 93 15.46 -11.46 -0.75
CA SER A 93 16.06 -10.54 0.22
C SER A 93 16.72 -11.24 1.41
N ILE A 94 16.48 -12.55 1.58
CA ILE A 94 16.85 -13.28 2.79
C ILE A 94 18.37 -13.45 2.87
N GLN A 95 18.94 -12.95 3.95
CA GLN A 95 20.38 -13.00 4.26
C GLN A 95 20.59 -13.57 5.67
N VAL A 96 21.70 -14.29 5.85
CA VAL A 96 22.10 -14.87 7.14
C VAL A 96 23.56 -14.56 7.42
N ALA A 97 23.80 -13.88 8.54
CA ALA A 97 25.11 -13.58 9.11
C ALA A 97 25.31 -14.30 10.46
N GLY A 98 26.52 -14.20 11.03
CA GLY A 98 26.84 -14.84 12.32
C GLY A 98 27.18 -16.34 12.25
N LEU A 99 27.51 -16.84 11.05
CA LEU A 99 27.78 -18.27 10.81
C LEU A 99 29.16 -18.76 11.26
N GLY A 100 30.13 -17.86 11.47
CA GLY A 100 31.52 -18.23 11.75
C GLY A 100 32.11 -19.09 10.62
N GLU A 101 32.62 -20.27 10.98
CA GLU A 101 33.14 -21.29 10.04
C GLU A 101 32.04 -22.14 9.38
N ALA A 102 30.76 -21.99 9.76
CA ALA A 102 29.67 -22.80 9.21
C ALA A 102 29.24 -22.33 7.82
N SER A 103 28.94 -23.27 6.92
CA SER A 103 28.49 -22.98 5.56
C SER A 103 26.98 -23.18 5.38
N VAL A 104 26.34 -22.30 4.62
CA VAL A 104 24.93 -22.43 4.22
C VAL A 104 24.82 -23.45 3.08
N LEU A 105 23.97 -24.46 3.26
CA LEU A 105 23.61 -25.43 2.24
C LEU A 105 22.31 -25.08 1.51
N SER A 106 21.32 -24.52 2.22
CA SER A 106 20.08 -24.01 1.62
C SER A 106 19.35 -23.05 2.55
N ILE A 107 18.70 -22.05 1.97
CA ILE A 107 17.67 -21.21 2.61
C ILE A 107 16.39 -21.45 1.82
N ASN A 108 15.31 -21.87 2.49
CA ASN A 108 14.00 -22.00 1.88
C ASN A 108 12.97 -21.25 2.72
N TYR A 109 12.27 -20.31 2.12
CA TYR A 109 11.07 -19.72 2.69
C TYR A 109 9.84 -20.60 2.39
N GLY A 110 8.86 -20.54 3.27
CA GLY A 110 7.57 -21.20 3.11
C GLY A 110 6.52 -20.56 4.00
N ILE A 111 5.27 -20.93 3.77
CA ILE A 111 4.12 -20.43 4.51
C ILE A 111 3.56 -21.54 5.39
N ASP A 112 3.43 -21.29 6.69
CA ASP A 112 2.75 -22.18 7.62
C ASP A 112 1.29 -21.74 7.81
N TYR A 113 0.37 -22.53 7.25
CA TYR A 113 -1.08 -22.33 7.33
C TYR A 113 -1.70 -22.87 8.62
N LEU A 114 -0.95 -23.58 9.47
CA LEU A 114 -1.42 -24.17 10.71
C LEU A 114 -1.18 -23.24 11.90
N THR A 115 -0.04 -22.55 11.95
CA THR A 115 0.17 -21.45 12.89
C THR A 115 -0.56 -20.20 12.43
N LYS A 116 -1.45 -19.68 13.27
CA LYS A 116 -2.09 -18.38 13.05
C LYS A 116 -1.26 -17.27 13.65
N GLN A 117 -1.16 -16.17 12.92
CA GLN A 117 -0.47 -14.97 13.36
C GLN A 117 -1.08 -14.40 14.66
N LYS A 118 -0.22 -13.91 15.56
CA LYS A 118 -0.66 -13.25 16.81
C LYS A 118 -1.23 -11.87 16.48
N ASN A 119 -2.43 -11.57 16.96
CA ASN A 119 -3.07 -10.27 16.75
C ASN A 119 -2.70 -9.30 17.88
N SER A 120 -3.07 -8.02 17.76
CA SER A 120 -3.01 -7.09 18.89
C SER A 120 -4.02 -7.46 19.98
N GLU A 121 -3.77 -7.05 21.22
CA GLU A 121 -4.59 -7.42 22.39
C GLU A 121 -6.05 -6.97 22.23
N GLU A 122 -6.28 -5.80 21.63
CA GLU A 122 -7.61 -5.27 21.32
C GLU A 122 -8.36 -6.16 20.32
N VAL A 123 -7.68 -6.64 19.28
CA VAL A 123 -8.25 -7.56 18.29
C VAL A 123 -8.65 -8.88 18.93
N GLU A 124 -7.79 -9.46 19.77
CA GLU A 124 -8.11 -10.71 20.48
C GLU A 124 -9.32 -10.54 21.40
N ALA A 125 -9.42 -9.42 22.12
CA ALA A 125 -10.55 -9.08 22.96
C ALA A 125 -11.86 -8.93 22.16
N LEU A 126 -11.85 -8.21 21.03
CA LEU A 126 -12.99 -8.07 20.13
C LEU A 126 -13.43 -9.43 19.54
N GLN A 127 -12.48 -10.27 19.12
CA GLN A 127 -12.80 -11.62 18.63
C GLN A 127 -13.43 -12.51 19.72
N GLN A 128 -12.94 -12.45 20.96
CA GLN A 128 -13.50 -13.19 22.08
C GLN A 128 -14.93 -12.73 22.39
N LYS A 129 -15.16 -11.41 22.45
CA LYS A 129 -16.48 -10.83 22.69
C LYS A 129 -17.47 -11.20 21.56
N ARG A 130 -17.04 -11.14 20.30
CA ARG A 130 -17.81 -11.59 19.12
C ARG A 130 -18.23 -13.06 19.23
N LYS A 131 -17.31 -13.96 19.60
CA LYS A 131 -17.58 -15.39 19.81
C LYS A 131 -18.60 -15.60 20.94
N GLU A 132 -18.46 -14.89 22.05
CA GLU A 132 -19.36 -15.00 23.19
C GLU A 132 -20.79 -14.56 22.85
N ILE A 133 -20.96 -13.40 22.22
CA ILE A 133 -22.29 -12.88 21.83
C ILE A 133 -22.96 -13.79 20.79
N SER A 134 -22.21 -14.29 19.81
CA SER A 134 -22.70 -15.30 18.86
C SER A 134 -23.21 -16.57 19.56
N PHE A 135 -22.51 -17.03 20.61
CA PHE A 135 -22.95 -18.16 21.43
C PHE A 135 -24.22 -17.85 22.24
N ARG A 136 -24.32 -16.66 22.84
CA ARG A 136 -25.53 -16.19 23.55
C ARG A 136 -26.74 -16.14 22.61
N ILE A 137 -26.59 -15.59 21.40
CA ILE A 137 -27.63 -15.56 20.35
C ILE A 137 -28.08 -16.98 19.97
N LYS A 138 -27.15 -17.92 19.76
CA LYS A 138 -27.48 -19.33 19.48
C LYS A 138 -28.28 -19.98 20.60
N LYS A 139 -27.93 -19.71 21.87
CA LYS A 139 -28.68 -20.21 23.03
C LYS A 139 -30.11 -19.69 23.05
N ILE A 140 -30.32 -18.40 22.77
CA ILE A 140 -31.65 -17.78 22.69
C ILE A 140 -32.47 -18.37 21.52
N ASN A 141 -31.87 -18.55 20.34
CA ASN A 141 -32.55 -19.20 19.21
C ASN A 141 -33.02 -20.63 19.55
N ASN A 142 -32.22 -21.39 20.30
CA ASN A 142 -32.63 -22.72 20.77
C ASN A 142 -33.80 -22.66 21.77
N GLN A 143 -33.85 -21.63 22.62
CA GLN A 143 -34.98 -21.41 23.55
C GLN A 143 -36.26 -21.05 22.79
N ILE A 144 -36.19 -20.12 21.83
CA ILE A 144 -37.31 -19.74 20.97
C ILE A 144 -37.83 -20.96 20.19
N LEU A 145 -36.94 -21.77 19.61
CA LEU A 145 -37.32 -22.99 18.90
C LEU A 145 -38.03 -24.01 19.82
N GLY A 146 -37.55 -24.17 21.07
CA GLY A 146 -38.20 -25.03 22.05
C GLY A 146 -39.63 -24.57 22.39
N LEU A 147 -39.80 -23.27 22.63
CA LEU A 147 -41.10 -22.64 22.89
C LEU A 147 -42.06 -22.75 21.69
N GLN A 148 -41.57 -22.55 20.47
CA GLN A 148 -42.33 -22.75 19.23
C GLN A 148 -42.78 -24.21 19.06
N LYS A 149 -41.93 -25.18 19.43
CA LYS A 149 -42.28 -26.60 19.40
C LYS A 149 -43.30 -26.99 20.48
N GLU A 150 -43.26 -26.36 21.65
CA GLU A 150 -44.30 -26.52 22.66
C GLU A 150 -45.66 -25.98 22.15
N GLU A 151 -45.66 -24.79 21.53
CA GLU A 151 -46.87 -24.21 20.91
C GLU A 151 -47.44 -25.12 19.81
N GLU A 152 -46.60 -25.68 18.94
CA GLU A 152 -47.00 -26.62 17.88
C GLU A 152 -47.70 -27.86 18.46
N VAL A 153 -47.14 -28.45 19.54
CA VAL A 153 -47.75 -29.60 20.24
C VAL A 153 -49.10 -29.21 20.86
N ILE A 154 -49.22 -28.03 21.46
CA ILE A 154 -50.50 -27.54 22.00
C ILE A 154 -51.53 -27.35 20.88
N ASN A 155 -51.13 -26.83 19.72
CA ASN A 155 -52.00 -26.57 18.58
C ASN A 155 -52.50 -27.86 17.90
N LEU A 156 -51.64 -28.88 17.76
CA LEU A 156 -52.04 -30.17 17.18
C LEU A 156 -53.08 -30.91 18.03
N ASN A 157 -53.12 -30.65 19.34
CA ASN A 157 -54.03 -31.28 20.29
C ASN A 157 -55.37 -30.54 20.53
N GLN A 158 -55.71 -29.55 19.69
CA GLN A 158 -56.99 -28.81 19.78
C GLN A 158 -58.25 -29.65 19.40
N LYS A 159 -58.11 -30.90 18.96
CA LYS A 159 -59.23 -31.74 18.51
C LYS A 159 -60.05 -32.29 19.69
N LEU A 160 -61.27 -31.78 19.85
CA LEU A 160 -62.15 -32.05 20.98
C LEU A 160 -63.11 -33.26 20.83
N GLY A 161 -63.01 -34.07 19.76
CA GLY A 161 -63.79 -35.29 19.61
C GLY A 161 -63.68 -35.98 18.25
N SER A 162 -64.24 -37.19 18.15
CA SER A 162 -64.62 -37.84 16.90
C SER A 162 -66.12 -37.61 16.62
N THR A 163 -66.59 -37.96 15.41
CA THR A 163 -67.95 -37.71 14.90
C THR A 163 -69.11 -38.39 15.67
N THR A 164 -68.84 -39.02 16.82
CA THR A 164 -69.75 -39.92 17.53
C THR A 164 -69.78 -39.75 19.06
N GLN A 165 -69.18 -38.68 19.62
CA GLN A 165 -69.30 -38.35 21.04
C GLN A 165 -69.73 -36.90 21.27
N GLU A 166 -70.69 -36.69 22.17
CA GLU A 166 -71.02 -35.36 22.69
C GLU A 166 -69.88 -34.83 23.57
N ILE A 167 -69.56 -33.55 23.40
CA ILE A 167 -68.40 -32.91 24.03
C ILE A 167 -68.87 -32.20 25.30
N ASP A 168 -68.33 -32.61 26.44
CA ASP A 168 -68.61 -32.03 27.76
C ASP A 168 -68.17 -30.55 27.85
N LEU A 169 -69.14 -29.67 28.11
CA LEU A 169 -68.96 -28.21 28.18
C LEU A 169 -67.91 -27.79 29.22
N GLU A 170 -67.79 -28.48 30.35
CA GLU A 170 -66.80 -28.13 31.37
C GLU A 170 -65.37 -28.46 30.91
N LYS A 171 -65.19 -29.54 30.14
CA LYS A 171 -63.90 -29.87 29.50
C LYS A 171 -63.53 -28.83 28.43
N ILE A 172 -64.51 -28.31 27.67
CA ILE A 172 -64.28 -27.23 26.71
C ILE A 172 -63.78 -25.97 27.45
N LYS A 173 -64.44 -25.56 28.55
CA LYS A 173 -64.02 -24.39 29.36
C LYS A 173 -62.62 -24.55 29.95
N ALA A 174 -62.31 -25.75 30.46
CA ALA A 174 -61.00 -26.07 31.01
C ALA A 174 -59.90 -26.02 29.95
N LEU A 175 -60.09 -26.68 28.80
CA LEU A 175 -59.12 -26.68 27.70
C LEU A 175 -58.93 -25.26 27.13
N ALA A 176 -60.01 -24.51 26.91
CA ALA A 176 -59.94 -23.13 26.43
C ALA A 176 -59.20 -22.19 27.39
N THR A 177 -59.28 -22.45 28.71
CA THR A 177 -58.56 -21.68 29.72
C THR A 177 -57.08 -22.06 29.78
N TYR A 178 -56.75 -23.35 29.76
CA TYR A 178 -55.36 -23.82 29.66
C TYR A 178 -54.67 -23.29 28.40
N TYR A 179 -55.32 -23.44 27.25
CA TYR A 179 -54.83 -22.96 25.96
C TYR A 179 -54.55 -21.45 25.99
N ARG A 180 -55.53 -20.65 26.43
CA ARG A 180 -55.37 -19.20 26.57
C ARG A 180 -54.20 -18.83 27.49
N GLN A 181 -54.07 -19.49 28.64
CA GLN A 181 -53.01 -19.18 29.60
C GLN A 181 -51.62 -19.60 29.09
N ARG A 182 -51.44 -20.85 28.65
CA ARG A 182 -50.10 -21.34 28.27
C ARG A 182 -49.63 -20.77 26.94
N VAL A 183 -50.50 -20.60 25.93
CA VAL A 183 -50.11 -19.98 24.65
C VAL A 183 -49.74 -18.51 24.86
N THR A 184 -50.48 -17.74 25.68
CA THR A 184 -50.08 -16.36 26.01
C THR A 184 -48.74 -16.32 26.76
N ALA A 185 -48.50 -17.24 27.71
CA ALA A 185 -47.19 -17.34 28.38
C ALA A 185 -46.06 -17.64 27.39
N ILE A 186 -46.23 -18.63 26.50
CA ILE A 186 -45.26 -18.97 25.45
C ILE A 186 -44.98 -17.78 24.54
N LYS A 187 -46.01 -17.05 24.09
CA LYS A 187 -45.82 -15.85 23.23
C LYS A 187 -45.04 -14.75 23.96
N ASN A 188 -45.29 -14.53 25.24
CA ASN A 188 -44.54 -13.56 26.04
C ASN A 188 -43.09 -14.01 26.25
N GLU A 189 -42.85 -15.29 26.58
CA GLU A 189 -41.50 -15.85 26.70
C GLU A 189 -40.71 -15.76 25.38
N ILE A 190 -41.37 -15.96 24.23
CA ILE A 190 -40.77 -15.74 22.90
C ILE A 190 -40.45 -14.26 22.70
N LEU A 191 -41.38 -13.34 22.99
CA LEU A 191 -41.18 -11.90 22.82
C LEU A 191 -39.97 -11.38 23.64
N ASP A 192 -39.90 -11.76 24.92
CA ASP A 192 -38.78 -11.43 25.80
C ASP A 192 -37.43 -11.99 25.29
N ALA A 193 -37.46 -13.18 24.68
CA ALA A 193 -36.30 -13.81 24.09
C ALA A 193 -35.89 -13.12 22.77
N GLU A 194 -36.84 -12.72 21.94
CA GLU A 194 -36.59 -11.99 20.69
C GLU A 194 -36.03 -10.60 20.94
N GLN A 195 -36.51 -9.88 21.97
CA GLN A 195 -35.92 -8.61 22.39
C GLN A 195 -34.45 -8.77 22.78
N LYS A 196 -34.12 -9.73 23.66
CA LYS A 196 -32.74 -10.02 24.08
C LYS A 196 -31.85 -10.44 22.91
N ARG A 197 -32.40 -11.18 21.94
CA ARG A 197 -31.71 -11.53 20.69
C ARG A 197 -31.42 -10.29 19.84
N GLN A 198 -32.35 -9.34 19.76
CA GLN A 198 -32.17 -8.10 19.03
C GLN A 198 -31.11 -7.19 19.68
N GLU A 199 -31.14 -7.06 21.01
CA GLU A 199 -30.11 -6.33 21.79
C GLU A 199 -28.70 -6.91 21.53
N LEU A 200 -28.54 -8.24 21.62
CA LEU A 200 -27.28 -8.91 21.31
C LEU A 200 -26.89 -8.83 19.83
N ASN A 201 -27.84 -8.80 18.90
CA ASN A 201 -27.54 -8.58 17.48
C ASN A 201 -27.01 -7.16 17.23
N ILE A 202 -27.53 -6.15 17.92
CA ILE A 202 -27.01 -4.76 17.84
C ILE A 202 -25.57 -4.73 18.38
N GLU A 203 -25.33 -5.29 19.57
CA GLU A 203 -23.98 -5.37 20.15
C GLU A 203 -23.01 -6.13 19.22
N LEU A 204 -23.46 -7.21 18.57
CA LEU A 204 -22.67 -7.94 17.57
C LEU A 204 -22.36 -7.09 16.34
N GLN A 205 -23.31 -6.29 15.84
CA GLN A 205 -23.07 -5.40 14.70
C GLN A 205 -22.07 -4.29 15.04
N ASP A 206 -22.15 -3.72 16.24
CA ASP A 206 -21.22 -2.65 16.65
C ASP A 206 -19.80 -3.20 16.88
N ILE A 207 -19.67 -4.41 17.45
CA ILE A 207 -18.37 -5.11 17.50
C ILE A 207 -17.85 -5.43 16.10
N LEU A 208 -18.70 -5.81 15.15
CA LEU A 208 -18.28 -6.06 13.77
C LEU A 208 -17.82 -4.78 13.06
N LYS A 209 -18.41 -3.61 13.35
CA LYS A 209 -17.89 -2.32 12.85
C LYS A 209 -16.50 -2.04 13.40
N GLN A 210 -16.34 -2.08 14.73
CA GLN A 210 -15.04 -1.85 15.38
C GLN A 210 -13.96 -2.83 14.88
N TYR A 211 -14.34 -4.09 14.68
CA TYR A 211 -13.47 -5.13 14.15
C TYR A 211 -13.05 -4.88 12.68
N ASN A 212 -13.93 -4.32 11.86
CA ASN A 212 -13.65 -4.01 10.46
C ASN A 212 -12.81 -2.73 10.30
N GLU A 213 -12.94 -1.74 11.20
CA GLU A 213 -12.13 -0.51 11.19
C GLU A 213 -10.62 -0.82 11.31
N LEU A 214 -10.28 -1.86 12.06
CA LEU A 214 -8.90 -2.34 12.28
C LEU A 214 -8.29 -3.11 11.08
N ASN A 215 -8.95 -3.15 9.91
CA ASN A 215 -8.47 -3.73 8.65
C ASN A 215 -7.88 -5.16 8.74
N ILE A 216 -8.42 -5.99 9.63
CA ILE A 216 -7.85 -7.28 10.02
C ILE A 216 -8.18 -8.36 8.97
N ILE A 217 -7.16 -8.83 8.24
CA ILE A 217 -7.28 -10.03 7.41
C ILE A 217 -7.25 -11.26 8.33
N GLU A 218 -8.42 -11.84 8.60
CA GLU A 218 -8.69 -12.83 9.67
C GLU A 218 -7.80 -14.08 9.70
N GLU A 219 -7.14 -14.44 8.59
CA GLU A 219 -6.32 -15.64 8.47
C GLU A 219 -5.00 -15.37 7.75
N LYS A 220 -4.10 -14.63 8.42
CA LYS A 220 -2.69 -14.66 8.06
C LYS A 220 -2.04 -15.91 8.62
N SER A 221 -1.68 -16.81 7.71
CA SER A 221 -0.64 -17.83 7.89
C SER A 221 0.70 -17.15 8.24
N THR A 222 1.58 -17.81 8.99
CA THR A 222 2.92 -17.24 9.27
C THR A 222 3.91 -17.58 8.16
N GLY A 223 4.99 -16.82 8.07
CA GLY A 223 6.17 -17.21 7.31
C GLY A 223 7.07 -18.12 8.13
N LYS A 224 7.77 -19.02 7.43
CA LYS A 224 8.79 -19.91 7.99
C LYS A 224 10.03 -19.88 7.10
N ILE A 225 11.22 -19.78 7.70
CA ILE A 225 12.50 -19.93 7.00
C ILE A 225 13.21 -21.19 7.51
N THR A 226 13.47 -22.11 6.58
CA THR A 226 14.25 -23.34 6.81
C THR A 226 15.68 -23.11 6.33
N LEU A 227 16.59 -22.96 7.29
CA LEU A 227 18.02 -22.79 7.07
C LEU A 227 18.73 -24.12 7.29
N LYS A 228 19.40 -24.64 6.27
CA LYS A 228 20.25 -25.83 6.38
C LYS A 228 21.70 -25.40 6.33
N ILE A 229 22.47 -25.74 7.36
CA ILE A 229 23.89 -25.37 7.50
C ILE A 229 24.74 -26.60 7.80
N ASN A 230 26.03 -26.50 7.52
CA ASN A 230 27.02 -27.51 7.87
C ASN A 230 28.20 -26.87 8.62
N SER A 231 28.64 -27.49 9.70
CA SER A 231 29.82 -27.08 10.46
C SER A 231 30.76 -28.27 10.67
N GLU A 232 32.07 -28.06 10.62
CA GLU A 232 33.04 -29.13 10.92
C GLU A 232 33.14 -29.41 12.43
N GLN A 233 32.74 -28.46 13.28
CA GLN A 233 32.85 -28.53 14.73
C GLN A 233 31.53 -28.15 15.41
N GLN A 234 31.34 -28.57 16.67
CA GLN A 234 30.24 -28.05 17.49
C GLN A 234 30.54 -26.60 17.90
N THR A 235 29.54 -25.71 17.81
CA THR A 235 29.73 -24.28 18.09
C THR A 235 28.40 -23.60 18.40
N THR A 236 28.44 -22.41 19.01
CA THR A 236 27.29 -21.52 19.17
C THR A 236 27.37 -20.42 18.12
N LEU A 237 26.30 -20.25 17.34
CA LEU A 237 26.19 -19.24 16.29
C LEU A 237 25.27 -18.10 16.75
N PRO A 238 25.77 -16.84 16.82
CA PRO A 238 24.94 -15.65 17.00
C PRO A 238 24.33 -15.26 15.65
N LEU A 239 23.35 -16.03 15.20
CA LEU A 239 22.73 -15.85 13.89
C LEU A 239 21.98 -14.52 13.82
N LYS A 240 22.25 -13.78 12.74
CA LYS A 240 21.53 -12.57 12.33
C LYS A 240 20.84 -12.86 11.01
N LEU A 241 19.51 -12.86 11.02
CA LEU A 241 18.64 -13.14 9.89
C LEU A 241 18.00 -11.83 9.43
N THR A 242 18.29 -11.41 8.21
CA THR A 242 17.81 -10.15 7.63
C THR A 242 16.98 -10.45 6.40
N TYR A 243 15.83 -9.77 6.24
CA TYR A 243 14.96 -9.91 5.07
C TYR A 243 14.06 -8.68 4.90
N THR A 244 13.55 -8.42 3.70
CA THR A 244 12.54 -7.38 3.43
C THR A 244 11.13 -7.94 3.44
N VAL A 245 10.17 -7.12 3.87
CA VAL A 245 8.74 -7.42 3.96
C VAL A 245 7.91 -6.36 3.24
N ALA A 246 6.88 -6.80 2.54
CA ALA A 246 5.82 -5.91 2.04
C ALA A 246 4.77 -5.62 3.14
N ASN A 247 3.85 -4.69 2.88
CA ASN A 247 2.83 -4.20 3.82
C ASN A 247 3.40 -3.49 5.06
N ALA A 248 4.56 -2.86 4.92
CA ALA A 248 5.06 -1.82 5.81
C ALA A 248 5.51 -0.63 4.98
N GLY A 249 5.72 0.50 5.62
CA GLY A 249 6.37 1.64 5.00
C GLY A 249 6.31 2.88 5.88
N TRP A 250 6.77 3.99 5.35
CA TRP A 250 6.55 5.30 5.94
C TRP A 250 6.31 6.36 4.88
N TYR A 251 5.67 7.45 5.28
CA TYR A 251 5.53 8.64 4.44
C TYR A 251 5.82 9.90 5.26
N PRO A 252 6.36 10.96 4.63
CA PRO A 252 6.65 12.22 5.29
C PRO A 252 5.37 12.99 5.61
N ILE A 253 5.27 13.52 6.83
CA ILE A 253 4.34 14.59 7.18
C ILE A 253 5.12 15.70 7.89
N TYR A 254 4.71 16.95 7.64
CA TYR A 254 5.32 18.12 8.24
C TYR A 254 4.32 18.91 9.09
N ASP A 255 4.82 19.62 10.10
CA ASP A 255 4.12 20.80 10.62
C ASP A 255 4.95 22.04 10.27
N LEU A 256 4.28 23.08 9.78
CA LEU A 256 4.87 24.38 9.45
C LEU A 256 4.23 25.44 10.35
N LYS A 257 5.03 26.13 11.17
CA LYS A 257 4.53 27.08 12.17
C LYS A 257 5.22 28.43 11.98
N ALA A 258 4.46 29.40 11.48
CA ALA A 258 4.88 30.80 11.37
C ALA A 258 4.31 31.59 12.55
N LYS A 259 5.19 32.07 13.44
CA LYS A 259 4.78 32.83 14.63
C LYS A 259 4.30 34.24 14.27
N THR A 260 5.03 34.89 13.36
CA THR A 260 4.74 36.19 12.74
C THR A 260 5.35 36.21 11.34
N ILE A 261 5.06 37.24 10.52
CA ILE A 261 5.71 37.46 9.21
C ILE A 261 7.16 37.97 9.29
N GLU A 262 7.71 38.15 10.50
CA GLU A 262 9.09 38.57 10.75
C GLU A 262 9.96 37.43 11.32
N ALA A 263 9.31 36.37 11.82
CA ALA A 263 9.99 35.22 12.45
C ALA A 263 10.36 34.15 11.41
N PRO A 264 11.41 33.33 11.66
CA PRO A 264 11.62 32.09 10.92
C PRO A 264 10.38 31.19 10.90
N LEU A 265 10.27 30.38 9.87
CA LEU A 265 9.26 29.33 9.76
C LEU A 265 9.78 28.09 10.49
N ASP A 266 9.12 27.68 11.57
CA ASP A 266 9.46 26.43 12.24
C ASP A 266 8.92 25.26 11.40
N LEU A 267 9.79 24.34 10.96
CA LEU A 267 9.43 23.12 10.23
C LEU A 267 9.73 21.89 11.10
N SER A 268 8.70 21.17 11.51
CA SER A 268 8.84 19.84 12.14
C SER A 268 8.69 18.76 11.08
N TYR A 269 9.69 17.90 10.91
CA TYR A 269 9.67 16.77 9.99
C TYR A 269 9.34 15.47 10.75
N LYS A 270 8.30 14.76 10.33
CA LYS A 270 7.83 13.51 10.92
C LYS A 270 7.76 12.41 9.86
N ALA A 271 8.02 11.18 10.28
CA ALA A 271 7.72 9.97 9.52
C ALA A 271 6.46 9.33 10.11
N HIS A 272 5.43 9.17 9.27
CA HIS A 272 4.26 8.37 9.58
C HIS A 272 4.56 6.92 9.18
N VAL A 273 4.96 6.10 10.15
CA VAL A 273 5.33 4.69 9.98
C VAL A 273 4.09 3.82 10.15
N TYR A 274 3.86 2.89 9.22
CA TYR A 274 2.78 1.91 9.32
C TYR A 274 3.31 0.51 9.02
N GLN A 275 2.73 -0.51 9.65
CA GLN A 275 3.09 -1.90 9.35
C GLN A 275 1.94 -2.87 9.61
N ASN A 276 1.75 -3.80 8.68
CA ASN A 276 0.82 -4.92 8.78
C ASN A 276 1.51 -6.18 8.21
N THR A 277 2.78 -6.36 8.61
CA THR A 277 3.69 -7.42 8.15
C THR A 277 3.39 -8.77 8.79
N GLY A 278 2.65 -8.74 9.90
CA GLY A 278 2.24 -9.90 10.66
C GLY A 278 3.05 -10.16 11.93
N ALA A 279 4.24 -9.59 12.05
CA ALA A 279 5.00 -9.63 13.30
C ALA A 279 4.87 -8.26 13.98
N PRO A 280 4.46 -8.16 15.26
CA PRO A 280 4.67 -6.92 16.01
C PRO A 280 6.17 -6.63 16.09
N TRP A 281 6.53 -5.37 16.05
CA TRP A 281 7.90 -4.93 16.29
C TRP A 281 7.92 -4.44 17.73
N ASP A 282 8.46 -5.21 18.68
CA ASP A 282 8.43 -4.88 20.11
C ASP A 282 9.81 -4.37 20.58
N ASP A 283 9.87 -3.15 21.12
CA ASP A 283 11.09 -2.48 21.63
C ASP A 283 12.29 -2.50 20.65
N VAL A 284 12.03 -2.25 19.36
CA VAL A 284 13.06 -2.37 18.30
C VAL A 284 13.83 -1.07 18.09
N SER A 285 15.10 -1.19 17.68
CA SER A 285 15.84 -0.09 17.06
C SER A 285 15.21 0.25 15.70
N LEU A 286 14.87 1.52 15.47
CA LEU A 286 14.17 1.96 14.28
C LEU A 286 15.09 2.82 13.39
N VAL A 287 15.16 2.49 12.10
CA VAL A 287 15.87 3.30 11.10
C VAL A 287 14.88 3.72 10.02
N ILE A 288 14.76 5.02 9.76
CA ILE A 288 13.92 5.56 8.69
C ILE A 288 14.81 5.82 7.47
N SER A 289 14.46 5.28 6.31
CA SER A 289 15.26 5.39 5.08
C SER A 289 14.45 5.94 3.92
N THR A 290 14.99 6.94 3.22
CA THR A 290 14.39 7.51 2.01
C THR A 290 14.65 6.68 0.74
N GLY A 291 15.58 5.72 0.80
CA GLY A 291 15.82 4.77 -0.29
C GLY A 291 14.77 3.67 -0.34
N ASP A 292 14.65 3.00 -1.49
CA ASP A 292 13.79 1.83 -1.68
C ASP A 292 14.62 0.71 -2.36
N PRO A 293 14.86 -0.43 -1.67
CA PRO A 293 15.67 -1.53 -2.19
C PRO A 293 15.01 -2.30 -3.35
N SER A 294 13.70 -2.10 -3.58
CA SER A 294 12.95 -2.71 -4.68
C SER A 294 12.99 -1.90 -5.98
N THR A 295 13.65 -0.74 -5.99
CA THR A 295 13.76 0.13 -7.17
C THR A 295 14.49 -0.54 -8.34
N ASN A 296 13.93 -0.36 -9.55
CA ASN A 296 14.55 -0.84 -10.77
C ASN A 296 15.81 -0.02 -11.13
N ASN A 297 16.98 -0.54 -10.76
CA ASN A 297 18.28 0.07 -11.02
C ASN A 297 18.81 -0.12 -12.47
N ILE A 298 17.98 -0.59 -13.41
CA ILE A 298 18.35 -0.67 -14.83
C ILE A 298 18.33 0.74 -15.44
N LYS A 299 19.52 1.33 -15.61
CA LYS A 299 19.72 2.58 -16.36
C LYS A 299 19.17 2.42 -17.79
N PRO A 300 18.28 3.31 -18.29
CA PRO A 300 17.82 3.27 -19.67
C PRO A 300 18.96 3.53 -20.66
N GLU A 301 18.95 2.85 -21.80
CA GLU A 301 19.90 3.09 -22.90
C GLU A 301 19.25 3.95 -23.98
N VAL A 302 19.68 5.20 -24.09
CA VAL A 302 19.25 6.10 -25.17
C VAL A 302 20.03 5.79 -26.44
N ASN A 303 19.36 5.18 -27.41
CA ASN A 303 19.92 4.93 -28.73
C ASN A 303 19.87 6.20 -29.61
N THR A 304 20.82 6.34 -30.54
CA THR A 304 20.88 7.51 -31.44
C THR A 304 19.62 7.61 -32.31
N LYS A 305 18.82 8.66 -32.09
CA LYS A 305 17.64 8.96 -32.91
C LYS A 305 18.06 9.64 -34.23
N TYR A 306 18.25 8.85 -35.27
CA TYR A 306 18.48 9.38 -36.63
C TYR A 306 17.18 9.95 -37.20
N LEU A 307 17.17 11.26 -37.48
CA LEU A 307 16.12 11.89 -38.28
C LEU A 307 16.22 11.41 -39.73
N GLN A 308 15.27 10.59 -40.15
CA GLN A 308 15.13 10.12 -41.52
C GLN A 308 13.80 10.61 -42.10
N PHE A 309 13.77 10.91 -43.40
CA PHE A 309 12.51 11.03 -44.12
C PHE A 309 11.76 9.69 -44.01
N VAL A 310 10.45 9.73 -43.75
CA VAL A 310 9.63 8.52 -43.62
C VAL A 310 9.58 7.82 -44.98
N ASN A 311 10.43 6.81 -45.13
CA ASN A 311 10.54 6.01 -46.33
C ASN A 311 10.63 4.53 -45.90
N ASN A 312 9.63 3.73 -46.26
CA ASN A 312 9.28 2.46 -45.60
C ASN A 312 10.31 1.32 -45.73
N TYR A 313 11.48 1.57 -46.32
CA TYR A 313 12.45 0.55 -46.73
C TYR A 313 13.58 0.23 -45.72
N TYR A 314 13.77 1.04 -44.67
CA TYR A 314 14.97 0.98 -43.83
C TYR A 314 14.80 0.36 -42.42
N ARG A 315 13.75 -0.44 -42.17
CA ARG A 315 13.54 -1.12 -40.87
C ARG A 315 14.11 -2.54 -40.73
N ASN A 316 14.64 -3.17 -41.78
CA ASN A 316 15.06 -4.58 -41.72
C ASN A 316 16.44 -4.87 -41.06
N THR A 317 17.25 -3.86 -40.72
CA THR A 317 18.58 -4.10 -40.11
C THR A 317 18.51 -4.55 -38.65
N SER A 318 17.48 -4.15 -37.90
CA SER A 318 17.30 -4.51 -36.48
C SER A 318 16.85 -5.96 -36.27
N ARG A 319 16.21 -6.59 -37.27
CA ARG A 319 15.73 -7.99 -37.20
C ARG A 319 16.85 -9.03 -37.00
N ARG A 320 18.11 -8.73 -37.36
CA ARG A 320 19.22 -9.69 -37.25
C ARG A 320 19.96 -9.71 -35.90
N LEU A 321 19.68 -8.77 -34.99
CA LEU A 321 20.30 -8.73 -33.65
C LEU A 321 19.40 -9.34 -32.55
N LYS A 322 18.07 -9.37 -32.72
CA LYS A 322 17.10 -9.88 -31.73
C LYS A 322 16.98 -11.42 -31.62
N LYS A 323 18.04 -12.19 -31.91
CA LYS A 323 18.03 -13.67 -31.74
C LYS A 323 19.26 -14.24 -31.01
N ALA A 324 19.99 -13.39 -30.27
CA ALA A 324 21.26 -13.72 -29.64
C ALA A 324 21.26 -13.74 -28.09
N HIS A 325 20.13 -13.48 -27.44
CA HIS A 325 20.01 -13.63 -25.98
C HIS A 325 19.44 -15.00 -25.63
N ASN A 326 20.33 -15.92 -25.27
CA ASN A 326 20.00 -17.30 -24.91
C ASN A 326 19.53 -17.38 -23.45
N TYR A 327 18.47 -16.62 -23.12
CA TYR A 327 17.90 -16.56 -21.78
C TYR A 327 17.43 -17.95 -21.33
N LYS A 328 17.78 -18.34 -20.11
CA LYS A 328 17.39 -19.61 -19.51
C LYS A 328 16.33 -19.37 -18.45
N TYR A 329 15.34 -20.26 -18.38
CA TYR A 329 14.35 -20.27 -17.30
C TYR A 329 15.04 -20.48 -15.95
N ASN A 330 14.75 -19.61 -14.99
CA ASN A 330 15.18 -19.72 -13.61
C ASN A 330 13.98 -20.12 -12.71
N PRO A 331 13.96 -21.33 -12.13
CA PRO A 331 12.82 -21.84 -11.36
C PRO A 331 12.65 -21.24 -9.96
N SER A 332 13.61 -20.45 -9.45
CA SER A 332 13.48 -19.79 -8.14
C SER A 332 12.51 -18.61 -8.16
N ILE A 333 12.26 -18.02 -9.33
CA ILE A 333 11.47 -16.80 -9.46
C ILE A 333 9.97 -17.13 -9.32
N LYS A 334 9.33 -16.62 -8.27
CA LYS A 334 7.89 -16.75 -8.01
C LYS A 334 7.07 -15.51 -8.33
N ARG A 335 7.73 -14.37 -8.55
CA ARG A 335 7.12 -13.08 -8.91
C ARG A 335 7.99 -12.39 -9.94
N VAL A 336 7.37 -11.83 -10.98
CA VAL A 336 8.05 -11.02 -12.00
C VAL A 336 7.44 -9.63 -12.04
N THR A 337 8.29 -8.61 -11.99
CA THR A 337 7.95 -7.20 -12.23
C THR A 337 8.56 -6.74 -13.54
N GLY A 338 8.14 -5.59 -14.05
CA GLY A 338 8.82 -4.96 -15.18
C GLY A 338 8.05 -3.81 -15.79
N VAL A 339 8.59 -3.27 -16.88
CA VAL A 339 7.98 -2.21 -17.69
C VAL A 339 7.89 -2.68 -19.15
N ILE A 340 6.74 -2.46 -19.78
CA ILE A 340 6.54 -2.63 -21.21
C ILE A 340 6.55 -1.25 -21.87
N MET A 341 7.31 -1.16 -22.97
CA MET A 341 7.46 0.06 -23.75
C MET A 341 7.07 -0.17 -25.21
N GLU A 342 6.71 0.92 -25.88
CA GLU A 342 6.67 1.03 -27.34
C GLU A 342 7.80 1.96 -27.84
N GLU A 343 7.82 2.28 -29.14
CA GLU A 343 8.89 3.08 -29.76
C GLU A 343 9.00 4.51 -29.21
N ASN A 344 7.94 5.06 -28.59
CA ASN A 344 7.90 6.45 -28.11
C ASN A 344 7.63 6.62 -26.60
N GLY A 345 7.45 5.55 -25.83
CA GLY A 345 7.10 5.68 -24.41
C GLY A 345 6.69 4.37 -23.73
N PRO A 346 6.20 4.44 -22.47
CA PRO A 346 5.56 3.31 -21.81
C PRO A 346 4.31 2.86 -22.58
N LEU A 347 4.00 1.57 -22.54
CA LEU A 347 2.86 0.98 -23.22
C LEU A 347 1.80 0.53 -22.20
N PRO A 348 0.78 1.37 -21.91
CA PRO A 348 -0.28 1.04 -20.96
C PRO A 348 -1.30 0.04 -21.54
N GLY A 349 -1.85 -0.82 -20.68
CA GLY A 349 -2.83 -1.85 -21.09
C GLY A 349 -2.25 -3.03 -21.88
N ALA A 350 -0.92 -3.16 -21.97
CA ALA A 350 -0.26 -4.34 -22.52
C ALA A 350 -0.47 -5.54 -21.59
N SER A 351 -0.82 -6.68 -22.17
CA SER A 351 -1.13 -7.92 -21.45
C SER A 351 0.15 -8.72 -21.20
N VAL A 352 0.28 -9.23 -19.97
CA VAL A 352 1.33 -10.17 -19.57
C VAL A 352 0.68 -11.43 -19.03
N LEU A 353 0.91 -12.56 -19.69
CA LEU A 353 0.28 -13.85 -19.37
C LEU A 353 1.34 -14.92 -19.14
N ILE A 354 1.17 -15.78 -18.14
CA ILE A 354 2.01 -16.98 -18.01
C ILE A 354 1.58 -18.01 -19.05
N LYS A 355 2.51 -18.37 -19.94
CA LYS A 355 2.25 -19.22 -21.09
C LYS A 355 1.65 -20.57 -20.68
N GLY A 356 0.51 -20.92 -21.29
CA GLY A 356 -0.24 -22.14 -20.99
C GLY A 356 -1.15 -22.05 -19.77
N THR A 357 -1.38 -20.85 -19.21
CA THR A 357 -2.30 -20.61 -18.10
C THR A 357 -3.23 -19.43 -18.41
N SER A 358 -4.24 -19.22 -17.56
CA SER A 358 -5.07 -18.00 -17.54
C SER A 358 -4.58 -16.95 -16.53
N ILE A 359 -3.39 -17.13 -15.93
CA ILE A 359 -2.83 -16.20 -14.94
C ILE A 359 -2.10 -15.11 -15.70
N GLY A 360 -2.59 -13.87 -15.57
CA GLY A 360 -2.06 -12.72 -16.26
C GLY A 360 -2.35 -11.41 -15.54
N THR A 361 -1.68 -10.36 -15.99
CA THR A 361 -1.83 -8.98 -15.53
C THR A 361 -1.83 -8.03 -16.74
N GLN A 362 -2.10 -6.75 -16.52
CA GLN A 362 -1.96 -5.70 -17.53
C GLN A 362 -1.07 -4.59 -17.00
N THR A 363 -0.44 -3.85 -17.90
CA THR A 363 0.39 -2.70 -17.53
C THR A 363 -0.43 -1.48 -17.14
N ASP A 364 0.07 -0.73 -16.16
CA ASP A 364 -0.47 0.57 -15.74
C ASP A 364 -0.11 1.71 -16.71
N PHE A 365 -0.45 2.95 -16.35
CA PHE A 365 -0.17 4.16 -17.15
C PHE A 365 1.32 4.40 -17.42
N ASP A 366 2.21 3.94 -16.54
CA ASP A 366 3.66 4.00 -16.68
C ASP A 366 4.23 2.76 -17.40
N GLY A 367 3.37 1.89 -17.92
CA GLY A 367 3.75 0.65 -18.58
C GLY A 367 4.24 -0.42 -17.60
N ARG A 368 4.10 -0.25 -16.29
CA ARG A 368 4.61 -1.18 -15.27
C ARG A 368 3.66 -2.34 -15.07
N TYR A 369 4.20 -3.53 -14.78
CA TYR A 369 3.41 -4.70 -14.39
C TYR A 369 4.07 -5.46 -13.23
N THR A 370 3.24 -6.23 -12.51
CA THR A 370 3.66 -7.26 -11.55
C THR A 370 2.80 -8.50 -11.75
N ILE A 371 3.41 -9.69 -11.81
CA ILE A 371 2.73 -10.96 -11.97
C ILE A 371 3.32 -12.05 -11.06
N ASP A 372 2.45 -12.73 -10.33
CA ASP A 372 2.80 -13.91 -9.54
C ASP A 372 2.82 -15.17 -10.41
N VAL A 373 3.90 -15.94 -10.30
CA VAL A 373 4.21 -17.13 -11.09
C VAL A 373 4.22 -18.37 -10.20
N PRO A 374 3.05 -18.89 -9.80
CA PRO A 374 2.98 -20.13 -9.02
C PRO A 374 3.41 -21.35 -9.85
N LYS A 375 3.12 -21.34 -11.16
CA LYS A 375 3.50 -22.39 -12.14
C LYS A 375 3.63 -21.77 -13.52
N GLY A 376 4.73 -22.07 -14.22
CA GLY A 376 4.99 -21.60 -15.58
C GLY A 376 6.49 -21.51 -15.86
N LYS A 377 6.88 -21.40 -17.13
CA LYS A 377 8.30 -21.21 -17.52
C LYS A 377 8.56 -19.97 -18.38
N GLU A 378 7.51 -19.44 -19.01
CA GLU A 378 7.59 -18.39 -20.01
C GLU A 378 6.44 -17.40 -19.79
N LEU A 379 6.72 -16.11 -20.01
CA LEU A 379 5.73 -15.04 -20.08
C LEU A 379 5.45 -14.69 -21.54
N VAL A 380 4.19 -14.44 -21.84
CA VAL A 380 3.68 -13.96 -23.12
C VAL A 380 3.28 -12.50 -22.95
N PHE A 381 3.89 -11.62 -23.73
CA PHE A 381 3.64 -10.19 -23.75
C PHE A 381 2.91 -9.84 -25.04
N SER A 382 1.75 -9.20 -24.96
CA SER A 382 0.95 -8.87 -26.14
C SER A 382 0.16 -7.57 -25.97
N TYR A 383 -0.04 -6.87 -27.08
CA TYR A 383 -0.92 -5.69 -27.16
C TYR A 383 -1.50 -5.58 -28.58
N ILE A 384 -2.64 -4.92 -28.73
CA ILE A 384 -3.35 -4.86 -30.01
C ILE A 384 -2.54 -4.02 -31.00
N GLY A 385 -2.25 -4.58 -32.18
CA GLY A 385 -1.41 -3.94 -33.22
C GLY A 385 0.11 -4.23 -33.08
N TYR A 386 0.51 -4.99 -32.06
CA TYR A 386 1.89 -5.31 -31.76
C TYR A 386 2.18 -6.82 -31.90
N GLN A 387 3.43 -7.15 -32.24
CA GLN A 387 3.92 -8.52 -32.30
C GLN A 387 3.99 -9.10 -30.87
N THR A 388 3.39 -10.27 -30.66
CA THR A 388 3.50 -11.03 -29.41
C THR A 388 4.95 -11.47 -29.16
N TYR A 389 5.41 -11.31 -27.92
CA TYR A 389 6.70 -11.79 -27.44
C TYR A 389 6.52 -12.91 -26.43
N GLU A 390 7.29 -14.00 -26.57
CA GLU A 390 7.36 -15.07 -25.58
C GLU A 390 8.80 -15.12 -25.03
N LEU A 391 8.96 -14.97 -23.71
CA LEU A 391 10.26 -14.98 -23.06
C LEU A 391 10.27 -15.95 -21.87
N PRO A 392 11.31 -16.78 -21.69
CA PRO A 392 11.46 -17.57 -20.48
C PRO A 392 11.62 -16.65 -19.26
N ILE A 393 11.12 -17.06 -18.11
CA ILE A 393 11.25 -16.32 -16.86
C ILE A 393 12.70 -16.46 -16.38
N TYR A 394 13.53 -15.46 -16.68
CA TYR A 394 14.98 -15.49 -16.43
C TYR A 394 15.43 -14.56 -15.29
N ALA A 395 14.63 -13.56 -14.94
CA ALA A 395 14.90 -12.59 -13.88
C ALA A 395 13.59 -12.16 -13.18
N SER A 396 13.68 -11.72 -11.92
CA SER A 396 12.57 -11.16 -11.16
C SER A 396 12.08 -9.81 -11.70
N THR A 397 12.92 -9.12 -12.49
CA THR A 397 12.54 -7.93 -13.26
C THR A 397 12.78 -8.18 -14.75
N MET A 398 11.74 -8.07 -15.58
CA MET A 398 11.76 -8.34 -17.02
C MET A 398 11.12 -7.18 -17.80
N ASN A 399 11.95 -6.27 -18.32
CA ASN A 399 11.50 -5.16 -19.17
C ASN A 399 11.42 -5.60 -20.64
N VAL A 400 10.37 -5.18 -21.35
CA VAL A 400 10.09 -5.62 -22.73
C VAL A 400 9.71 -4.42 -23.60
N THR A 401 10.14 -4.40 -24.86
CA THR A 401 9.65 -3.43 -25.85
C THR A 401 8.94 -4.19 -26.95
N LEU A 402 7.66 -3.88 -27.18
CA LEU A 402 6.87 -4.50 -28.25
C LEU A 402 7.09 -3.74 -29.57
N ASP A 403 7.16 -4.46 -30.69
CA ASP A 403 7.26 -3.88 -32.04
C ASP A 403 5.92 -4.07 -32.79
N GLY A 404 5.51 -3.12 -33.64
CA GLY A 404 4.28 -3.22 -34.45
C GLY A 404 4.35 -4.23 -35.61
N ASP A 405 3.22 -4.84 -36.00
CA ASP A 405 3.17 -5.98 -36.94
C ASP A 405 2.60 -5.65 -38.35
N VAL A 406 3.41 -5.87 -39.39
CA VAL A 406 3.03 -5.99 -40.83
C VAL A 406 4.07 -6.86 -41.57
N SER A 407 3.66 -7.66 -42.56
CA SER A 407 4.49 -8.62 -43.34
C SER A 407 4.10 -8.56 -44.85
N LEU A 408 4.79 -9.12 -45.87
CA LEU A 408 5.64 -10.32 -46.06
C LEU A 408 6.74 -10.10 -47.14
N ASP A 409 7.66 -11.09 -47.28
CA ASP A 409 8.39 -11.62 -48.47
C ASP A 409 9.13 -10.70 -49.49
N GLU A 410 10.28 -11.06 -50.11
CA GLU A 410 11.41 -11.98 -49.81
C GLU A 410 12.64 -11.62 -50.71
N VAL A 411 13.75 -12.39 -50.64
CA VAL A 411 14.92 -12.49 -51.58
C VAL A 411 16.25 -11.75 -51.21
N ILE A 412 17.17 -12.54 -50.59
CA ILE A 412 18.66 -12.71 -50.69
C ILE A 412 19.56 -11.68 -51.48
N VAL A 413 20.89 -11.49 -51.27
CA VAL A 413 21.98 -12.15 -50.49
C VAL A 413 23.03 -11.12 -49.99
N THR A 414 23.92 -11.58 -49.09
CA THR A 414 25.28 -11.11 -48.67
C THR A 414 25.38 -9.86 -47.77
N ALA A 415 26.50 -9.62 -47.05
CA ALA A 415 27.40 -10.51 -46.27
C ALA A 415 28.34 -9.68 -45.34
N GLN A 416 29.00 -10.35 -44.36
CA GLN A 416 30.26 -9.95 -43.68
C GLN A 416 30.24 -8.62 -42.85
N GLY A 417 30.67 -8.52 -41.58
CA GLY A 417 31.15 -9.51 -40.60
C GLY A 417 32.27 -8.93 -39.71
N MET A 418 31.96 -8.47 -38.49
CA MET A 418 32.96 -8.05 -37.47
C MET A 418 32.54 -8.43 -36.04
N LYS A 419 33.53 -8.66 -35.16
CA LYS A 419 33.40 -9.19 -33.79
C LYS A 419 33.05 -8.11 -32.75
N LYS A 420 32.52 -8.56 -31.60
CA LYS A 420 32.27 -7.75 -30.39
C LYS A 420 32.94 -8.44 -29.19
N ASP A 421 33.69 -7.70 -28.38
CA ASP A 421 34.20 -8.17 -27.09
C ASP A 421 33.15 -8.01 -25.99
N GLY A 422 33.14 -8.95 -25.04
CA GLY A 422 32.23 -8.95 -23.90
C GLY A 422 32.99 -8.82 -22.58
N LYS A 423 32.54 -7.91 -21.72
CA LYS A 423 32.80 -7.94 -20.28
C LYS A 423 31.48 -7.68 -19.55
N ALA A 424 31.03 -8.66 -18.78
CA ALA A 424 29.94 -8.48 -17.84
C ALA A 424 30.50 -7.80 -16.57
N LEU A 425 29.73 -6.86 -16.01
CA LEU A 425 29.98 -6.27 -14.71
C LEU A 425 28.82 -6.64 -13.80
N GLY A 426 29.07 -7.44 -12.78
CA GLY A 426 28.16 -7.63 -11.66
C GLY A 426 28.52 -6.65 -10.56
N TYR A 427 27.50 -6.09 -9.89
CA TYR A 427 27.68 -5.22 -8.73
C TYR A 427 26.78 -5.67 -7.61
N ALA A 428 27.38 -5.86 -6.43
CA ALA A 428 26.65 -5.99 -5.18
C ALA A 428 26.28 -4.59 -4.68
N VAL A 429 25.12 -4.46 -4.03
CA VAL A 429 24.82 -3.28 -3.21
C VAL A 429 25.57 -3.46 -1.89
N SER A 430 26.44 -2.52 -1.54
CA SER A 430 27.13 -2.53 -0.25
C SER A 430 26.16 -2.13 0.85
N GLU A 431 25.79 -3.08 1.70
CA GLU A 431 25.13 -2.79 2.98
C GLU A 431 26.14 -2.07 3.90
N VAL A 432 25.74 -0.93 4.47
CA VAL A 432 26.61 -0.14 5.35
C VAL A 432 26.57 -0.77 6.74
N SER A 433 27.69 -1.37 7.17
CA SER A 433 27.78 -2.03 8.47
C SER A 433 27.86 -1.04 9.64
N SER A 434 27.56 -1.49 10.84
CA SER A 434 27.78 -0.72 12.07
C SER A 434 29.26 -0.35 12.27
N GLU A 435 30.20 -1.19 11.79
CA GLU A 435 31.62 -0.85 11.71
C GLU A 435 31.91 0.29 10.72
N ASP A 436 31.21 0.35 9.58
CA ASP A 436 31.38 1.42 8.59
C ASP A 436 30.79 2.75 9.07
N ILE A 437 29.74 2.72 9.89
CA ILE A 437 29.23 3.89 10.62
C ILE A 437 30.29 4.42 11.60
N GLN A 438 30.93 3.54 12.39
CA GLN A 438 32.05 3.95 13.26
C GLN A 438 33.27 4.47 12.47
N ARG A 439 33.52 3.95 11.26
CA ARG A 439 34.55 4.47 10.34
C ARG A 439 34.19 5.81 9.72
N ALA A 440 32.90 6.07 9.48
CA ALA A 440 32.41 7.37 9.03
C ALA A 440 32.54 8.42 10.14
N LEU A 441 32.09 8.13 11.37
CA LEU A 441 32.25 9.00 12.54
C LEU A 441 33.72 9.27 12.90
N SER A 442 34.64 8.36 12.57
CA SER A 442 36.09 8.58 12.72
C SER A 442 36.77 9.23 11.49
N GLY A 443 36.00 9.70 10.52
CA GLY A 443 36.48 10.49 9.37
C GLY A 443 37.22 9.70 8.30
N ARG A 444 37.00 8.37 8.21
CA ARG A 444 37.76 7.46 7.33
C ARG A 444 36.94 6.85 6.19
N ALA A 445 35.64 7.13 6.12
CA ALA A 445 34.78 6.73 5.00
C ALA A 445 34.62 7.88 4.00
N THR A 446 34.93 7.64 2.72
CA THR A 446 34.74 8.63 1.65
C THR A 446 33.32 8.54 1.08
N GLY A 447 32.54 9.62 1.17
CA GLY A 447 31.26 9.78 0.46
C GLY A 447 29.98 9.53 1.28
N ILE A 448 30.08 9.48 2.61
CA ILE A 448 28.92 9.51 3.53
C ILE A 448 29.08 10.74 4.43
N ALA A 449 28.07 11.62 4.47
CA ALA A 449 28.04 12.72 5.44
C ALA A 449 27.23 12.28 6.67
N THR A 450 27.76 12.58 7.86
CA THR A 450 27.16 12.18 9.14
C THR A 450 26.83 13.41 9.96
N ASN A 451 25.55 13.64 10.24
CA ASN A 451 25.04 14.78 11.01
C ASN A 451 24.18 14.26 12.19
N GLN A 452 23.92 15.11 13.19
CA GLN A 452 22.86 14.86 14.17
C GLN A 452 21.65 15.73 13.83
N THR A 453 20.46 15.17 13.98
CA THR A 453 19.18 15.90 13.92
C THR A 453 18.98 16.73 15.18
N ALA A 454 18.03 17.67 15.17
CA ALA A 454 17.64 18.43 16.36
C ALA A 454 17.05 17.54 17.48
N THR A 455 16.50 16.38 17.14
CA THR A 455 16.04 15.34 18.09
C THR A 455 17.19 14.54 18.72
N GLY A 456 18.42 14.66 18.19
CA GLY A 456 19.60 13.92 18.65
C GLY A 456 19.74 12.52 18.06
N ASP A 457 19.07 12.26 16.94
CA ASP A 457 19.18 11.05 16.12
C ASP A 457 20.33 11.17 15.11
N LEU A 458 20.83 10.05 14.60
CA LEU A 458 21.95 10.05 13.65
C LEU A 458 21.42 10.12 12.21
N LYS A 459 21.78 11.17 11.48
CA LYS A 459 21.48 11.35 10.06
C LYS A 459 22.69 10.94 9.21
N LEU A 460 22.50 9.94 8.35
CA LEU A 460 23.49 9.45 7.39
C LEU A 460 23.02 9.80 5.97
N GLU A 461 23.71 10.73 5.32
CA GLU A 461 23.45 11.12 3.93
C GLU A 461 24.39 10.33 3.00
N GLY A 462 23.82 9.39 2.26
CA GLY A 462 24.49 8.65 1.18
C GLY A 462 24.11 9.18 -0.21
N LEU A 463 24.81 8.69 -1.24
CA LEU A 463 24.65 9.16 -2.62
C LEU A 463 23.24 8.98 -3.22
N THR A 464 22.45 8.03 -2.71
CA THR A 464 21.12 7.66 -3.26
C THR A 464 20.00 7.63 -2.23
N ALA A 465 20.32 7.77 -0.94
CA ALA A 465 19.36 7.67 0.16
C ALA A 465 19.89 8.40 1.41
N THR A 466 18.97 8.98 2.18
CA THR A 466 19.23 9.42 3.56
C THR A 466 18.68 8.38 4.52
N ARG A 467 19.42 8.08 5.59
CA ARG A 467 18.99 7.21 6.70
C ARG A 467 18.99 8.02 7.99
N PHE A 468 17.97 7.82 8.82
CA PHE A 468 17.84 8.41 10.15
C PHE A 468 17.78 7.26 11.16
N GLU A 469 18.81 7.10 11.98
CA GLU A 469 18.83 6.09 13.05
C GLU A 469 18.23 6.69 14.30
N ILE A 470 16.99 6.27 14.60
CA ILE A 470 16.20 6.81 15.69
C ILE A 470 16.74 6.23 17.00
N LYS A 471 17.21 7.11 17.88
CA LYS A 471 17.89 6.78 19.14
C LYS A 471 16.96 6.13 20.16
N LYS A 472 15.67 6.42 20.07
CA LYS A 472 14.63 5.84 20.91
C LYS A 472 14.09 4.57 20.24
N ASN A 473 13.99 3.48 21.01
CA ASN A 473 13.30 2.27 20.56
C ASN A 473 11.78 2.47 20.46
N TYR A 474 11.13 1.71 19.59
CA TYR A 474 9.68 1.76 19.38
C TYR A 474 9.05 0.38 19.42
N SER A 475 7.85 0.30 19.98
CA SER A 475 6.93 -0.81 19.74
C SER A 475 5.88 -0.40 18.71
N ILE A 476 5.77 -1.13 17.60
CA ILE A 476 4.83 -0.87 16.50
C ILE A 476 4.03 -2.17 16.22
N PRO A 477 2.73 -2.21 16.61
CA PRO A 477 1.84 -3.32 16.33
C PRO A 477 1.68 -3.63 14.83
N SER A 478 1.16 -4.82 14.50
CA SER A 478 0.90 -5.25 13.12
C SER A 478 -0.59 -5.19 12.75
N ASP A 479 -1.21 -4.05 12.96
CA ASP A 479 -2.60 -3.73 12.58
C ASP A 479 -2.67 -2.89 11.29
N GLY A 480 -1.63 -2.10 11.02
CA GLY A 480 -1.58 -1.13 9.93
C GLY A 480 -1.86 0.30 10.38
N ASP A 481 -2.03 0.54 11.68
CA ASP A 481 -2.14 1.89 12.23
C ASP A 481 -0.82 2.66 12.11
N VAL A 482 -0.94 3.99 12.17
CA VAL A 482 0.17 4.91 11.93
C VAL A 482 0.82 5.31 13.25
N THR A 483 2.08 4.92 13.42
CA THR A 483 2.96 5.43 14.47
C THR A 483 3.71 6.66 13.95
N VAL A 484 3.57 7.78 14.65
CA VAL A 484 4.27 9.03 14.31
C VAL A 484 5.66 9.06 14.97
N ILE A 485 6.69 9.16 14.15
CA ILE A 485 8.09 9.33 14.56
C ILE A 485 8.52 10.76 14.21
N GLU A 486 9.07 11.50 15.17
CA GLU A 486 9.71 12.79 14.88
C GLU A 486 11.11 12.52 14.31
N VAL A 487 11.44 13.14 13.18
CA VAL A 487 12.67 12.87 12.41
C VAL A 487 13.67 14.00 12.60
N ASP A 488 13.22 15.25 12.46
CA ASP A 488 14.06 16.44 12.63
C ASP A 488 13.21 17.70 12.83
N THR A 489 13.82 18.79 13.31
CA THR A 489 13.18 20.11 13.38
C THR A 489 14.13 21.22 12.92
N PHE A 490 13.59 22.21 12.21
CA PHE A 490 14.36 23.29 11.59
C PHE A 490 13.70 24.65 11.82
N GLU A 491 14.51 25.68 12.08
CA GLU A 491 14.10 27.07 11.96
C GLU A 491 14.55 27.60 10.58
N ILE A 492 13.61 27.84 9.67
CA ILE A 492 13.90 28.18 8.28
C ILE A 492 13.72 29.69 8.06
N PRO A 493 14.76 30.43 7.64
CA PRO A 493 14.60 31.81 7.19
C PRO A 493 13.67 31.87 5.97
N ALA A 494 12.50 32.49 6.14
CA ALA A 494 11.47 32.60 5.12
C ALA A 494 11.13 34.07 4.84
N THR A 495 10.76 34.37 3.60
CA THR A 495 10.20 35.66 3.19
C THR A 495 8.71 35.50 3.01
N TYR A 496 7.93 36.38 3.63
CA TYR A 496 6.47 36.32 3.63
C TYR A 496 5.91 37.38 2.67
N GLU A 497 5.03 36.95 1.76
CA GLU A 497 4.33 37.84 0.83
C GLU A 497 2.83 37.48 0.78
N TYR A 498 1.97 38.49 0.60
CA TYR A 498 0.58 38.24 0.22
C TYR A 498 0.52 37.98 -1.28
N PHE A 499 -0.32 37.03 -1.69
CA PHE A 499 -0.51 36.63 -3.07
C PHE A 499 -2.00 36.63 -3.43
N ALA A 500 -2.35 37.20 -4.58
CA ALA A 500 -3.70 37.17 -5.13
C ALA A 500 -3.69 36.89 -6.64
N ALA A 501 -4.62 36.06 -7.09
CA ALA A 501 -4.83 35.74 -8.50
C ALA A 501 -6.33 35.65 -8.81
N PRO A 502 -7.06 36.77 -8.82
CA PRO A 502 -8.53 36.80 -8.74
C PRO A 502 -9.24 36.18 -9.95
N LEU A 503 -8.56 36.05 -11.09
CA LEU A 503 -9.06 35.26 -12.23
C LEU A 503 -9.25 33.76 -11.91
N ILE A 504 -8.53 33.24 -10.92
CA ILE A 504 -8.59 31.83 -10.47
C ILE A 504 -9.31 31.75 -9.12
N ASN A 505 -8.98 32.64 -8.19
CA ASN A 505 -9.57 32.71 -6.86
C ASN A 505 -9.39 34.13 -6.28
N GLU A 506 -10.47 34.78 -5.88
CA GLU A 506 -10.50 36.12 -5.27
C GLU A 506 -9.94 36.17 -3.84
N ASN A 507 -9.75 35.01 -3.20
CA ASN A 507 -9.10 34.93 -1.89
C ASN A 507 -7.63 35.41 -1.97
N VAL A 508 -7.23 36.19 -0.97
CA VAL A 508 -5.83 36.60 -0.78
C VAL A 508 -5.14 35.64 0.16
N PHE A 509 -4.02 35.06 -0.29
CA PHE A 509 -3.25 34.08 0.47
C PHE A 509 -2.03 34.75 1.09
N LEU A 510 -1.71 34.42 2.34
CA LEU A 510 -0.36 34.64 2.87
C LEU A 510 0.51 33.47 2.40
N THR A 511 1.71 33.75 1.92
CA THR A 511 2.68 32.72 1.51
C THR A 511 4.03 32.95 2.17
N ALA A 512 4.81 31.87 2.30
CA ALA A 512 6.20 31.90 2.73
C ALA A 512 7.09 31.24 1.66
N SER A 513 8.06 31.98 1.14
CA SER A 513 9.11 31.48 0.24
C SER A 513 10.43 31.30 0.99
N PHE A 514 11.14 30.21 0.75
CA PHE A 514 12.50 30.00 1.27
C PHE A 514 13.41 29.29 0.28
N LYS A 515 14.72 29.48 0.47
CA LYS A 515 15.79 28.98 -0.41
C LYS A 515 16.68 27.93 0.26
N ASP A 516 17.47 27.24 -0.55
CA ASP A 516 18.38 26.16 -0.13
C ASP A 516 17.70 25.04 0.65
N TRP A 517 16.46 24.66 0.30
CA TRP A 517 15.70 23.62 1.00
C TRP A 517 16.32 22.22 0.87
N ALA A 518 17.13 21.99 -0.17
CA ALA A 518 17.83 20.74 -0.40
C ALA A 518 18.69 20.28 0.79
N ARG A 519 19.23 21.22 1.60
CA ARG A 519 20.03 20.90 2.80
C ARG A 519 19.23 20.22 3.92
N TYR A 520 17.91 20.40 3.92
CA TYR A 520 17.02 19.79 4.92
C TYR A 520 16.59 18.36 4.54
N SER A 521 16.96 17.88 3.35
CA SER A 521 16.63 16.54 2.83
C SER A 521 15.12 16.22 2.87
N LEU A 522 14.29 17.23 2.63
CA LEU A 522 12.83 17.08 2.57
C LEU A 522 12.44 16.12 1.43
N LEU A 523 11.37 15.37 1.66
CA LEU A 523 10.69 14.55 0.66
C LEU A 523 9.32 15.17 0.28
N PRO A 524 8.78 14.86 -0.91
CA PRO A 524 7.41 15.24 -1.28
C PRO A 524 6.40 14.75 -0.23
N GLY A 525 5.58 15.64 0.34
CA GLY A 525 4.68 15.28 1.45
C GLY A 525 3.70 16.37 1.88
N GLU A 526 2.67 15.95 2.60
CA GLU A 526 1.65 16.86 3.15
C GLU A 526 2.19 17.59 4.39
N ALA A 527 1.83 18.87 4.52
CA ALA A 527 2.20 19.71 5.65
C ALA A 527 0.97 20.34 6.31
N ASN A 528 0.87 20.20 7.63
CA ASN A 528 -0.07 20.97 8.46
C ASN A 528 0.48 22.38 8.64
N VAL A 529 -0.35 23.39 8.43
CA VAL A 529 0.04 24.80 8.46
C VAL A 529 -0.54 25.48 9.69
N TYR A 530 0.29 26.22 10.41
CA TYR A 530 -0.11 27.04 11.54
C TYR A 530 0.44 28.46 11.39
N PHE A 531 -0.43 29.47 11.57
CA PHE A 531 -0.06 30.89 11.59
C PHE A 531 -0.58 31.52 12.89
N GLU A 532 0.25 32.33 13.55
CA GLU A 532 -0.07 32.97 14.85
C GLU A 532 -0.59 31.97 15.92
N GLY A 533 -0.10 30.73 15.87
CA GLY A 533 -0.49 29.64 16.77
C GLY A 533 -1.83 28.95 16.44
N SER A 534 -2.55 29.40 15.42
CA SER A 534 -3.80 28.79 14.95
C SER A 534 -3.55 27.88 13.75
N PHE A 535 -4.34 26.81 13.59
CA PHE A 535 -4.28 25.96 12.39
C PHE A 535 -4.92 26.67 11.19
N SER A 536 -4.13 26.88 10.14
CA SER A 536 -4.54 27.64 8.95
C SER A 536 -4.90 26.75 7.75
N GLY A 537 -4.61 25.45 7.82
CA GLY A 537 -4.96 24.48 6.79
C GLY A 537 -3.86 23.46 6.51
N LYS A 538 -3.92 22.88 5.30
CA LYS A 538 -2.93 21.93 4.80
C LYS A 538 -2.36 22.41 3.48
N THR A 539 -1.12 22.02 3.22
CA THR A 539 -0.38 22.33 2.00
C THR A 539 0.50 21.14 1.61
N PHE A 540 1.21 21.23 0.49
CA PHE A 540 2.08 20.17 -0.01
C PHE A 540 3.48 20.71 -0.23
N ILE A 541 4.48 20.07 0.37
CA ILE A 541 5.89 20.35 0.15
C ILE A 541 6.33 19.51 -1.05
N ASP A 542 6.70 20.14 -2.16
CA ASP A 542 7.35 19.48 -3.29
C ASP A 542 8.80 19.98 -3.46
N PRO A 543 9.78 19.29 -2.85
CA PRO A 543 11.18 19.68 -2.95
C PRO A 543 11.82 19.32 -4.30
N LEU A 544 11.10 18.61 -5.19
CA LEU A 544 11.57 18.21 -6.52
C LEU A 544 11.24 19.26 -7.60
N ALA A 545 10.50 20.31 -7.25
CA ALA A 545 10.23 21.43 -8.14
C ALA A 545 11.55 22.09 -8.61
N THR A 546 11.64 22.40 -9.91
CA THR A 546 12.83 23.04 -10.53
C THR A 546 12.85 24.56 -10.33
N THR A 547 12.26 25.07 -9.25
CA THR A 547 12.22 26.50 -8.92
C THR A 547 13.52 26.94 -8.22
N GLU A 548 13.70 28.25 -8.01
CA GLU A 548 14.82 28.79 -7.19
C GLU A 548 14.46 28.97 -5.71
N GLU A 549 13.16 28.92 -5.40
CA GLU A 549 12.59 29.01 -4.05
C GLU A 549 11.44 28.03 -3.93
N LEU A 550 11.22 27.51 -2.71
CA LEU A 550 10.04 26.74 -2.38
C LEU A 550 9.04 27.67 -1.72
N THR A 551 7.89 27.87 -2.37
CA THR A 551 6.81 28.72 -1.87
C THR A 551 5.69 27.86 -1.29
N ILE A 552 5.29 28.18 -0.06
CA ILE A 552 4.24 27.48 0.66
C ILE A 552 3.12 28.46 1.01
N SER A 553 1.87 28.05 0.77
CA SER A 553 0.68 28.82 1.21
C SER A 553 0.44 28.61 2.70
N LEU A 554 0.37 29.72 3.45
CA LEU A 554 0.12 29.76 4.89
C LEU A 554 -1.37 29.91 5.25
N GLY A 555 -2.25 30.05 4.25
CA GLY A 555 -3.68 30.22 4.42
C GLY A 555 -4.23 31.50 3.79
N VAL A 556 -5.55 31.67 3.87
CA VAL A 556 -6.28 32.86 3.38
C VAL A 556 -6.41 33.88 4.50
N ASP A 557 -6.15 35.17 4.21
CA ASP A 557 -6.41 36.27 5.15
C ASP A 557 -7.67 37.04 4.74
N PRO A 558 -8.82 36.84 5.42
CA PRO A 558 -10.08 37.48 5.05
C PRO A 558 -10.10 39.00 5.28
N ASN A 559 -9.06 39.57 5.90
CA ASN A 559 -8.95 41.01 6.10
C ASN A 559 -8.38 41.74 4.87
N VAL A 560 -7.83 41.01 3.90
CA VAL A 560 -7.42 41.55 2.60
C VAL A 560 -8.38 41.01 1.54
N ALA A 561 -9.06 41.90 0.82
CA ALA A 561 -9.99 41.53 -0.23
C ALA A 561 -9.46 41.98 -1.58
N VAL A 562 -9.58 41.12 -2.60
CA VAL A 562 -9.32 41.45 -4.01
C VAL A 562 -10.51 40.98 -4.82
N THR A 563 -11.15 41.88 -5.58
CA THR A 563 -12.20 41.52 -6.54
C THR A 563 -11.77 41.84 -7.96
N ARG A 564 -12.26 41.08 -8.93
CA ARG A 564 -11.97 41.27 -10.36
C ARG A 564 -13.26 41.41 -11.16
N GLU A 565 -13.60 42.65 -11.48
CA GLU A 565 -14.84 43.01 -12.16
C GLU A 565 -14.59 43.23 -13.65
N GLN A 566 -15.44 42.68 -14.51
CA GLN A 566 -15.44 43.03 -15.94
C GLN A 566 -16.20 44.34 -16.10
N VAL A 567 -15.55 45.36 -16.66
CA VAL A 567 -16.20 46.65 -16.92
C VAL A 567 -17.01 46.55 -18.21
N ASP A 568 -18.31 46.83 -18.13
CA ASP A 568 -19.22 46.84 -19.28
C ASP A 568 -18.87 47.97 -20.26
N ASN A 569 -17.99 47.66 -21.22
CA ASN A 569 -17.70 48.56 -22.32
C ASN A 569 -18.90 48.63 -23.27
N PHE A 570 -19.54 49.81 -23.35
CA PHE A 570 -20.66 50.10 -24.27
C PHE A 570 -20.31 49.99 -25.77
N LYS A 571 -19.05 49.67 -26.13
CA LYS A 571 -18.67 49.06 -27.41
C LYS A 571 -19.12 47.59 -27.48
N ALA A 572 -20.43 47.35 -27.40
CA ALA A 572 -20.99 46.01 -27.47
C ALA A 572 -20.50 45.27 -28.74
N THR A 573 -20.03 44.02 -28.56
CA THR A 573 -19.35 43.14 -29.54
C THR A 573 -19.55 43.53 -31.01
N SER A 574 -18.57 44.20 -31.59
CA SER A 574 -18.67 44.72 -32.95
C SER A 574 -18.44 43.64 -34.01
N PHE A 575 -19.19 43.69 -35.11
CA PHE A 575 -19.04 42.79 -36.25
C PHE A 575 -18.44 43.55 -37.44
N ILE A 576 -17.18 43.29 -37.75
CA ILE A 576 -16.51 43.85 -38.93
C ILE A 576 -16.27 42.73 -39.94
N GLY A 577 -17.17 42.63 -40.93
CA GLY A 577 -17.11 41.67 -42.03
C GLY A 577 -17.33 40.21 -41.59
N SER A 578 -16.25 39.41 -41.63
CA SER A 578 -16.25 38.00 -41.20
C SER A 578 -15.76 37.79 -39.77
N GLN A 579 -15.24 38.84 -39.13
CA GLN A 579 -14.67 38.80 -37.78
C GLN A 579 -15.68 39.32 -36.74
N ARG A 580 -15.65 38.71 -35.56
CA ARG A 580 -16.24 39.21 -34.33
C ARG A 580 -15.12 39.83 -33.48
N ILE A 581 -15.39 40.99 -32.91
CA ILE A 581 -14.50 41.70 -32.00
C ILE A 581 -15.12 41.66 -30.60
N VAL A 582 -14.29 41.43 -29.59
CA VAL A 582 -14.65 41.44 -28.16
C VAL A 582 -13.60 42.25 -27.43
N ASP A 583 -13.98 43.45 -27.02
CA ASP A 583 -13.19 44.30 -26.12
C ASP A 583 -13.38 43.79 -24.68
N ASN A 584 -12.30 43.53 -23.96
CA ASN A 584 -12.34 43.14 -22.55
C ASN A 584 -11.56 44.16 -21.74
N THR A 585 -12.21 44.75 -20.74
CA THR A 585 -11.57 45.61 -19.74
C THR A 585 -11.90 45.03 -18.37
N TYR A 586 -10.88 44.88 -17.53
CA TYR A 586 -11.02 44.37 -16.17
C TYR A 586 -10.47 45.36 -15.17
N GLU A 587 -11.26 45.62 -14.14
CA GLU A 587 -10.88 46.41 -12.97
C GLU A 587 -10.65 45.44 -11.80
N ILE A 588 -9.48 45.51 -11.19
CA ILE A 588 -9.13 44.78 -9.97
C ILE A 588 -9.12 45.77 -8.82
N LYS A 589 -10.03 45.58 -7.87
CA LYS A 589 -10.12 46.38 -6.64
C LYS A 589 -9.47 45.62 -5.49
N ILE A 590 -8.52 46.24 -4.82
CA ILE A 590 -7.78 45.69 -3.69
C ILE A 590 -8.08 46.52 -2.43
N LYS A 591 -8.38 45.86 -1.32
CA LYS A 591 -8.66 46.49 -0.03
C LYS A 591 -7.91 45.82 1.11
N ASN A 592 -7.06 46.57 1.80
CA ASN A 592 -6.41 46.15 3.03
C ASN A 592 -7.21 46.66 4.24
N ASN A 593 -7.95 45.78 4.95
CA ASN A 593 -8.65 46.14 6.19
C ASN A 593 -7.79 45.91 7.45
N LYS A 594 -6.51 45.56 7.31
CA LYS A 594 -5.61 45.34 8.46
C LYS A 594 -5.12 46.67 9.02
N ALA A 595 -4.75 46.65 10.30
CA ALA A 595 -4.11 47.78 10.98
C ALA A 595 -2.63 47.98 10.59
N THR A 596 -2.06 47.09 9.77
CA THR A 596 -0.69 47.11 9.27
C THR A 596 -0.67 47.24 7.74
N PRO A 597 0.39 47.83 7.14
CA PRO A 597 0.61 47.73 5.70
C PRO A 597 0.81 46.26 5.27
N ILE A 598 0.61 45.98 3.99
CA ILE A 598 0.86 44.66 3.38
C ILE A 598 1.68 44.80 2.10
N HIS A 599 2.50 43.79 1.82
CA HIS A 599 3.19 43.62 0.54
C HIS A 599 2.45 42.55 -0.28
N LEU A 600 1.76 42.98 -1.35
CA LEU A 600 0.89 42.14 -2.18
C LEU A 600 1.48 41.94 -3.59
N LYS A 601 1.65 40.67 -3.95
CA LYS A 601 1.94 40.19 -5.30
C LYS A 601 0.63 39.79 -5.97
N LEU A 602 0.14 40.65 -6.86
CA LEU A 602 -1.08 40.44 -7.64
C LEU A 602 -0.72 39.88 -9.02
N VAL A 603 -1.45 38.87 -9.48
CA VAL A 603 -1.23 38.20 -10.78
C VAL A 603 -2.54 38.04 -11.55
N ASP A 604 -2.52 38.41 -12.83
CA ASP A 604 -3.60 38.12 -13.80
C ASP A 604 -2.98 37.71 -15.14
N ARG A 605 -3.77 37.58 -16.21
CA ARG A 605 -3.26 37.25 -17.55
C ARG A 605 -4.13 37.79 -18.68
N ILE A 606 -3.47 38.06 -19.79
CA ILE A 606 -4.07 38.30 -21.10
C ILE A 606 -3.96 36.99 -21.91
N PRO A 607 -5.05 36.46 -22.48
CA PRO A 607 -5.01 35.22 -23.26
C PRO A 607 -4.01 35.26 -24.42
N LYS A 608 -3.37 34.11 -24.70
CA LYS A 608 -2.47 33.93 -25.85
C LYS A 608 -3.10 33.00 -26.87
N SER A 609 -3.12 33.43 -28.13
CA SER A 609 -3.63 32.61 -29.23
C SER A 609 -2.58 31.61 -29.74
N GLN A 610 -2.99 30.34 -29.87
CA GLN A 610 -2.24 29.30 -30.59
C GLN A 610 -2.67 29.17 -32.06
N HIS A 611 -3.67 29.93 -32.51
CA HIS A 611 -4.25 29.84 -33.86
C HIS A 611 -4.16 31.17 -34.60
N LYS A 612 -3.58 31.16 -35.81
CA LYS A 612 -3.40 32.35 -36.65
C LYS A 612 -4.69 33.11 -37.02
N GLU A 613 -5.85 32.49 -36.84
CA GLU A 613 -7.18 33.08 -37.06
C GLU A 613 -7.72 33.87 -35.85
N ILE A 614 -7.20 33.65 -34.65
CA ILE A 614 -7.57 34.37 -33.43
C ILE A 614 -6.43 35.34 -33.13
N LYS A 615 -6.74 36.64 -33.08
CA LYS A 615 -5.81 37.69 -32.69
C LYS A 615 -6.16 38.26 -31.32
N VAL A 616 -5.12 38.70 -30.62
CA VAL A 616 -5.21 39.44 -29.37
C VAL A 616 -4.40 40.71 -29.60
N ASP A 617 -5.10 41.82 -29.74
CA ASP A 617 -4.61 43.14 -30.14
C ASP A 617 -5.07 44.18 -29.07
N ASP A 618 -4.75 45.47 -29.26
CA ASP A 618 -5.17 46.58 -28.38
C ASP A 618 -4.93 46.34 -26.87
N ILE A 619 -3.75 45.83 -26.52
CA ILE A 619 -3.37 45.44 -25.16
C ILE A 619 -2.91 46.68 -24.37
N GLU A 620 -3.64 47.01 -23.30
CA GLU A 620 -3.23 48.00 -22.29
C GLU A 620 -3.03 47.30 -20.94
N THR A 621 -1.85 47.45 -20.34
CA THR A 621 -1.44 46.70 -19.14
C THR A 621 -1.30 47.56 -17.89
N GLY A 622 -1.68 48.84 -17.97
CA GLY A 622 -1.40 49.82 -16.91
C GLY A 622 0.10 49.83 -16.55
N ASP A 623 0.38 49.74 -15.25
CA ASP A 623 1.72 49.63 -14.68
C ASP A 623 2.18 48.18 -14.40
N ALA A 624 1.50 47.17 -14.97
CA ALA A 624 1.88 45.76 -14.78
C ALA A 624 3.23 45.44 -15.43
N ALA A 625 4.00 44.58 -14.77
CA ALA A 625 5.06 43.82 -15.43
C ALA A 625 4.40 42.75 -16.34
N TYR A 626 4.35 43.01 -17.65
CA TYR A 626 3.72 42.14 -18.64
C TYR A 626 4.71 41.21 -19.34
N GLU A 627 4.52 39.90 -19.18
CA GLU A 627 5.29 38.87 -19.86
C GLU A 627 4.65 38.51 -21.22
N LYS A 628 5.22 39.03 -22.31
CA LYS A 628 4.66 38.88 -23.67
C LYS A 628 4.54 37.43 -24.16
N GLU A 629 5.40 36.52 -23.72
CA GLU A 629 5.40 35.12 -24.16
C GLU A 629 4.30 34.31 -23.46
N THR A 630 4.17 34.46 -22.14
CA THR A 630 3.21 33.73 -21.29
C THR A 630 1.83 34.39 -21.24
N GLY A 631 1.76 35.70 -21.45
CA GLY A 631 0.57 36.53 -21.27
C GLY A 631 0.34 37.00 -19.83
N ILE A 632 1.26 36.72 -18.90
CA ILE A 632 1.09 37.01 -17.47
C ILE A 632 1.25 38.52 -17.19
N LEU A 633 0.35 39.05 -16.34
CA LEU A 633 0.43 40.39 -15.75
C LEU A 633 0.80 40.23 -14.27
N LYS A 634 1.79 41.00 -13.80
CA LYS A 634 2.23 40.97 -12.40
C LYS A 634 2.37 42.39 -11.84
N TRP A 635 1.83 42.61 -10.64
CA TRP A 635 2.06 43.80 -9.85
C TRP A 635 2.66 43.42 -8.49
N ILE A 636 3.52 44.29 -7.97
CA ILE A 636 4.04 44.24 -6.60
C ILE A 636 3.59 45.54 -5.94
N LEU A 637 2.80 45.44 -4.88
CA LEU A 637 2.06 46.55 -4.28
C LEU A 637 2.31 46.61 -2.78
N ASP A 638 2.88 47.71 -2.31
CA ASP A 638 2.86 48.09 -0.89
C ASP A 638 1.54 48.85 -0.63
N ILE A 639 0.67 48.28 0.19
CA ILE A 639 -0.68 48.80 0.46
C ILE A 639 -0.79 49.14 1.94
N ASP A 640 -0.90 50.43 2.26
CA ASP A 640 -1.01 50.95 3.62
C ASP A 640 -2.20 50.36 4.40
N SER A 641 -2.14 50.43 5.73
CA SER A 641 -3.22 49.97 6.61
C SER A 641 -4.53 50.71 6.34
N ASN A 642 -5.65 49.99 6.33
CA ASN A 642 -6.99 50.53 6.05
C ASN A 642 -7.12 51.29 4.71
N SER A 643 -6.29 50.96 3.71
CA SER A 643 -6.30 51.60 2.39
C SER A 643 -6.78 50.68 1.26
N ASN A 644 -7.02 51.27 0.09
CA ASN A 644 -7.41 50.57 -1.13
C ASN A 644 -6.40 50.86 -2.25
N ALA A 645 -6.29 49.94 -3.21
CA ALA A 645 -5.60 50.15 -4.48
C ALA A 645 -6.46 49.60 -5.62
N GLU A 646 -6.32 50.16 -6.81
CA GLU A 646 -7.06 49.77 -8.01
C GLU A 646 -6.07 49.51 -9.15
N LYS A 647 -6.34 48.49 -9.99
CA LYS A 647 -5.60 48.17 -11.20
C LYS A 647 -6.56 47.91 -12.35
N GLU A 648 -6.17 48.34 -13.54
CA GLU A 648 -6.96 48.16 -14.76
C GLU A 648 -6.07 47.57 -15.86
N PHE A 649 -6.64 46.69 -16.67
CA PHE A 649 -6.04 46.25 -17.93
C PHE A 649 -7.11 45.94 -18.97
N SER A 650 -6.75 46.07 -20.25
CA SER A 650 -7.65 45.87 -21.38
C SER A 650 -6.98 45.09 -22.53
N TYR A 651 -7.79 44.42 -23.35
CA TYR A 651 -7.37 43.77 -24.60
C TYR A 651 -8.53 43.50 -25.56
N GLU A 652 -8.27 43.62 -26.87
CA GLU A 652 -9.20 43.23 -27.95
C GLU A 652 -8.95 41.77 -28.37
N ILE A 653 -9.98 40.93 -28.42
CA ILE A 653 -9.92 39.63 -29.10
C ILE A 653 -10.73 39.66 -30.40
N ARG A 654 -10.07 39.28 -31.50
CA ARG A 654 -10.64 39.26 -32.85
C ARG A 654 -10.59 37.85 -33.44
N TYR A 655 -11.75 37.30 -33.82
CA TYR A 655 -11.87 35.91 -34.30
C TYR A 655 -13.00 35.72 -35.33
N PRO A 656 -13.02 34.62 -36.12
CA PRO A 656 -14.06 34.39 -37.12
C PRO A 656 -15.44 34.18 -36.49
N LYS A 657 -16.44 34.94 -36.94
CA LYS A 657 -17.81 34.94 -36.36
C LYS A 657 -18.55 33.60 -36.41
N ALA A 658 -18.10 32.69 -37.28
CA ALA A 658 -18.66 31.34 -37.44
C ALA A 658 -18.07 30.30 -36.46
N ARG A 659 -17.04 30.66 -35.69
CA ARG A 659 -16.39 29.79 -34.70
C ARG A 659 -16.67 30.32 -33.29
N ARG A 660 -16.72 29.41 -32.33
CA ARG A 660 -16.70 29.75 -30.90
C ARG A 660 -15.28 29.59 -30.38
N ILE A 661 -14.91 30.42 -29.43
CA ILE A 661 -13.66 30.35 -28.67
C ILE A 661 -14.01 30.16 -27.19
N ASN A 662 -13.11 29.56 -26.43
CA ASN A 662 -13.19 29.58 -24.97
C ASN A 662 -12.56 30.90 -24.51
N LEU A 663 -13.28 31.67 -23.71
CA LEU A 663 -12.83 32.93 -23.09
C LEU A 663 -12.71 32.72 -21.58
#